data_AF-A0A7C0WPT4-F1
#
_entry.id   AF-A0A7C0WPT4-F1
#
_cell.length_a   1.000
_cell.length_b   1.000
_cell.length_c   1.000
_cell.angle_alpha   90.00
_cell.angle_beta   90.00
_cell.angle_gamma   90.00
#
_symmetry.space_group_name_H-M   'P 1'
#
loop_
_entity.id
_entity.type
_entity.pdbx_description
1 polymer ?
#
loop_
_entity_poly.entity_id
_entity_poly.type
_entity_poly.pdbx_seq_one_letter_code
_entity_poly.pdbx_strand_id
1 'polypeptide(L)'
;ASYDLDDGTTSPDDQWTGALGENEDKTDVDFGYSGSGSLGDTIWFDRNGDGVLDTDEYGLEGIGVTVTWFGLDGVAGGGDDISYVTATGATGGYLIPNLPQGDYTVLVDSGTLPTGMQPTFDDDGIGTPHATGLTLASGENNLVQDFGYNGTGSIGDFVWFDTNGDGVQDAGESGIPGATVQLTWPGEDGVLGGGDDEVFVMDTDGTGAYLFDGLPPGDYQVDIIGGLPALAINTFDEDGGLDSSAVVNLANGEIHLTTDFGYRGDASIGDMIWWDVNGDGVVDVGEPGLPGVEVTLTFGGVDGVLGTADDITAMTTSDASGVYTFPSLAEGDYRMDVTAGVPSGMVPTYDEDGGNDGTSLVSALTTGEIHLTADFGYNGTGSIGDVVWLDLNADSVEDAGEPGLSGVDLTLTWFGGDGVLGSGDDVVFADTTDATGNYLFPNLPAGEYTVVVDPATLPSGVNQTFDADGIGTPDSSALTLAAGEDNLDQDFGYSGGASVGDTIWWDLDGDSSQQSGEPALAGIDVTLTFAGVDGVFGNGDDAVYTTTTDAAGTYLFTELPPGSFRVVVDEGDLPPGMTQTADPDGGADGQSTLSLVYGEADLAQDFGYRGIGSIGDFVWYDVNGDGVQDSDEPGVAGADVTVTYFGPDGVLGGGDDVAIAVMTDSTGNYTVPGLPAGGYEVALDTVTLPTGFTASSDIDGGDAAESTVILGASQVRTDVDFAVVGDASLSGTVWNDVNGDGVMDSGEAGIPGVSVVVTWDGPDGPVVIVMVSGADGSWNLPNLPSGDYTVELDESTVPADMSPTTPIDAAVTLPIGGSAVVDIGLAEVVTLGSTVWIDLNGDGVPDADEDGIPGVSISLLDTDGNVAATVVTDIDGNYLFTDLVPGTYVVQIDADTIPDELLPTFDRDGSPDLTTTVTLVGGDSILDANFGFQVGLPYTGFNIEQFLLLALLAILFGMSLVVLSRRQHRVVPASVSVAGSPATFSLDS
;
A
#
# COMPACT_ATOMS: atom_id res chain seq x y z
N ALA A 1 -101.15 -85.44 -42.87
CA ALA A 1 -102.23 -86.30 -43.39
C ALA A 1 -102.61 -87.31 -42.34
N SER A 2 -103.58 -86.96 -41.51
CA SER A 2 -104.16 -87.83 -40.49
C SER A 2 -104.91 -89.01 -41.12
N TYR A 3 -104.98 -90.11 -40.37
CA TYR A 3 -105.81 -91.27 -40.68
C TYR A 3 -106.95 -91.30 -39.67
N ASP A 4 -108.15 -90.92 -40.09
CA ASP A 4 -109.37 -91.34 -39.38
C ASP A 4 -109.53 -92.86 -39.54
N LEU A 5 -109.99 -93.53 -38.49
CA LEU A 5 -110.14 -94.97 -38.39
C LEU A 5 -111.60 -95.44 -38.28
N ASP A 6 -112.59 -94.54 -38.20
CA ASP A 6 -114.00 -94.92 -37.95
C ASP A 6 -114.81 -95.18 -39.25
N ASP A 7 -114.68 -94.31 -40.27
CA ASP A 7 -115.58 -94.30 -41.45
C ASP A 7 -114.94 -94.76 -42.78
N GLY A 8 -113.62 -94.56 -42.97
CA GLY A 8 -112.87 -95.01 -44.15
C GLY A 8 -113.07 -94.19 -45.43
N THR A 9 -113.61 -92.97 -45.33
CA THR A 9 -113.64 -91.98 -46.41
C THR A 9 -112.38 -91.09 -46.41
N THR A 10 -112.34 -90.10 -47.30
CA THR A 10 -111.18 -89.21 -47.50
C THR A 10 -111.56 -87.73 -47.42
N SER A 11 -112.46 -87.39 -46.49
CA SER A 11 -112.90 -86.02 -46.21
C SER A 11 -113.14 -85.90 -44.72
N PRO A 12 -112.33 -85.14 -43.97
CA PRO A 12 -112.58 -84.92 -42.55
C PRO A 12 -113.92 -84.22 -42.33
N ASP A 13 -114.70 -84.68 -41.36
CA ASP A 13 -115.56 -83.82 -40.56
C ASP A 13 -115.32 -84.11 -39.07
N ASP A 14 -115.34 -83.07 -38.23
CA ASP A 14 -114.89 -83.15 -36.84
C ASP A 14 -115.96 -83.76 -35.91
N GLN A 15 -116.62 -84.84 -36.34
CA GLN A 15 -117.75 -85.45 -35.64
C GLN A 15 -117.63 -86.97 -35.56
N TRP A 16 -117.31 -87.47 -34.37
CA TRP A 16 -117.50 -88.89 -34.08
C TRP A 16 -119.00 -89.24 -34.09
N THR A 17 -119.44 -90.07 -35.05
CA THR A 17 -120.87 -90.40 -35.26
C THR A 17 -121.27 -91.78 -34.74
N GLY A 18 -120.37 -92.49 -34.07
CA GLY A 18 -120.67 -93.75 -33.39
C GLY A 18 -121.63 -93.62 -32.21
N ALA A 19 -122.14 -94.75 -31.72
CA ALA A 19 -123.05 -94.81 -30.58
C ALA A 19 -122.49 -95.74 -29.50
N LEU A 20 -122.08 -95.17 -28.36
CA LEU A 20 -121.61 -95.92 -27.20
C LEU A 20 -122.75 -96.76 -26.57
N GLY A 21 -122.42 -97.95 -26.09
CA GLY A 21 -123.27 -98.69 -25.17
C GLY A 21 -123.31 -98.08 -23.77
N GLU A 22 -124.25 -98.50 -22.92
CA GLU A 22 -124.23 -98.12 -21.50
C GLU A 22 -122.96 -98.66 -20.82
N ASN A 23 -122.07 -97.73 -20.40
CA ASN A 23 -120.77 -97.99 -19.76
C ASN A 23 -119.69 -98.59 -20.69
N GLU A 24 -119.64 -98.15 -21.96
CA GLU A 24 -118.49 -98.37 -22.85
C GLU A 24 -117.71 -97.05 -23.00
N ASP A 25 -116.46 -97.03 -22.52
CA ASP A 25 -115.54 -95.89 -22.67
C ASP A 25 -114.62 -96.12 -23.88
N LYS A 26 -114.54 -95.12 -24.77
CA LYS A 26 -113.70 -95.14 -25.97
C LYS A 26 -112.55 -94.14 -25.82
N THR A 27 -111.38 -94.63 -25.39
CA THR A 27 -110.19 -93.81 -25.07
C THR A 27 -109.08 -93.88 -26.13
N ASP A 28 -109.40 -94.38 -27.32
CA ASP A 28 -108.50 -94.58 -28.47
C ASP A 28 -108.97 -93.77 -29.70
N VAL A 29 -109.72 -92.68 -29.47
CA VAL A 29 -110.10 -91.70 -30.49
C VAL A 29 -109.02 -90.61 -30.54
N ASP A 30 -108.31 -90.53 -31.67
CA ASP A 30 -107.23 -89.57 -31.93
C ASP A 30 -107.60 -88.73 -33.16
N PHE A 31 -107.53 -87.40 -33.02
CA PHE A 31 -107.85 -86.43 -34.08
C PHE A 31 -106.61 -85.87 -34.79
N GLY A 32 -105.39 -86.26 -34.37
CA GLY A 32 -104.14 -86.19 -35.15
C GLY A 32 -103.90 -84.89 -35.93
N TYR A 33 -103.75 -83.75 -35.25
CA TYR A 33 -103.55 -82.44 -35.88
C TYR A 33 -102.21 -82.35 -36.64
N SER A 34 -102.24 -82.56 -37.96
CA SER A 34 -101.11 -82.23 -38.86
C SER A 34 -101.42 -80.95 -39.63
N GLY A 35 -100.68 -79.88 -39.35
CA GLY A 35 -100.81 -78.63 -40.08
C GLY A 35 -99.99 -78.57 -41.37
N SER A 36 -99.69 -77.36 -41.82
CA SER A 36 -99.01 -77.09 -43.09
C SER A 36 -98.13 -75.85 -43.08
N GLY A 37 -97.91 -75.21 -41.92
CA GLY A 37 -96.94 -74.13 -41.76
C GLY A 37 -95.55 -74.64 -41.36
N SER A 38 -94.61 -73.72 -41.15
CA SER A 38 -93.29 -74.01 -40.59
C SER A 38 -92.73 -72.86 -39.77
N LEU A 39 -91.84 -73.19 -38.82
CA LEU A 39 -91.03 -72.24 -38.06
C LEU A 39 -89.53 -72.55 -38.19
N GLY A 40 -88.72 -71.50 -38.19
CA GLY A 40 -87.26 -71.55 -38.18
C GLY A 40 -86.67 -70.16 -38.40
N ASP A 41 -85.37 -70.01 -38.20
CA ASP A 41 -84.44 -69.40 -39.16
C ASP A 41 -83.02 -69.75 -38.68
N THR A 42 -82.26 -68.78 -38.15
CA THR A 42 -80.83 -68.95 -37.85
C THR A 42 -80.50 -68.60 -36.39
N ILE A 43 -79.54 -69.33 -35.82
CA ILE A 43 -78.88 -68.98 -34.54
C ILE A 43 -77.41 -68.75 -34.83
N TRP A 44 -76.84 -67.61 -34.43
CA TRP A 44 -75.47 -67.23 -34.82
C TRP A 44 -74.64 -66.60 -33.71
N PHE A 45 -73.33 -66.55 -33.97
CA PHE A 45 -72.38 -65.75 -33.20
C PHE A 45 -72.51 -64.29 -33.66
N ASP A 46 -73.26 -63.50 -32.90
CA ASP A 46 -73.38 -62.05 -33.05
C ASP A 46 -72.10 -61.43 -32.49
N ARG A 47 -71.16 -61.17 -33.39
CA ARG A 47 -69.77 -60.81 -33.10
C ARG A 47 -69.66 -59.41 -32.53
N ASN A 48 -70.49 -58.50 -33.04
CA ASN A 48 -70.42 -57.07 -32.74
C ASN A 48 -71.46 -56.62 -31.69
N GLY A 49 -72.46 -57.46 -31.39
CA GLY A 49 -73.51 -57.23 -30.39
C GLY A 49 -74.65 -56.31 -30.86
N ASP A 50 -74.79 -56.05 -32.17
CA ASP A 50 -75.82 -55.15 -32.73
C ASP A 50 -77.14 -55.84 -33.10
N GLY A 51 -77.15 -57.18 -33.14
CA GLY A 51 -78.33 -58.00 -33.42
C GLY A 51 -78.65 -58.23 -34.89
N VAL A 52 -77.71 -57.98 -35.81
CA VAL A 52 -77.87 -58.23 -37.25
C VAL A 52 -76.87 -59.28 -37.72
N LEU A 53 -77.37 -60.41 -38.25
CA LEU A 53 -76.52 -61.43 -38.90
C LEU A 53 -75.73 -60.82 -40.08
N ASP A 54 -74.46 -60.50 -39.82
CA ASP A 54 -73.58 -59.81 -40.76
C ASP A 54 -72.83 -60.79 -41.68
N THR A 55 -72.12 -60.28 -42.70
CA THR A 55 -71.52 -61.16 -43.73
C THR A 55 -70.26 -61.92 -43.29
N ASP A 56 -69.67 -61.54 -42.16
CA ASP A 56 -68.55 -62.20 -41.49
C ASP A 56 -68.95 -62.83 -40.15
N GLU A 57 -70.26 -63.03 -39.94
CA GLU A 57 -70.79 -63.78 -38.80
C GLU A 57 -71.23 -65.19 -39.22
N TYR A 58 -71.13 -66.15 -38.29
CA TYR A 58 -71.35 -67.57 -38.58
C TYR A 58 -72.41 -68.18 -37.65
N GLY A 59 -73.15 -69.16 -38.18
CA GLY A 59 -74.24 -69.81 -37.48
C GLY A 59 -73.80 -70.97 -36.59
N LEU A 60 -74.25 -71.00 -35.33
CA LEU A 60 -73.88 -71.99 -34.31
C LEU A 60 -74.52 -73.37 -34.60
N GLU A 61 -73.73 -74.45 -34.67
CA GLU A 61 -74.24 -75.81 -34.93
C GLU A 61 -74.71 -76.52 -33.65
N GLY A 62 -75.64 -77.48 -33.78
CA GLY A 62 -76.00 -78.39 -32.69
C GLY A 62 -76.88 -77.80 -31.59
N ILE A 63 -77.15 -76.49 -31.64
CA ILE A 63 -77.96 -75.76 -30.65
C ILE A 63 -79.38 -76.32 -30.65
N GLY A 64 -79.83 -76.80 -29.50
CA GLY A 64 -81.16 -77.38 -29.31
C GLY A 64 -82.24 -76.30 -29.36
N VAL A 65 -83.29 -76.53 -30.15
CA VAL A 65 -84.45 -75.63 -30.24
C VAL A 65 -85.73 -76.42 -29.98
N THR A 66 -86.51 -75.96 -29.01
CA THR A 66 -87.82 -76.50 -28.65
C THR A 66 -88.92 -75.50 -29.04
N VAL A 67 -89.81 -75.91 -29.94
CA VAL A 67 -91.00 -75.12 -30.32
C VAL A 67 -92.24 -75.77 -29.69
N THR A 68 -93.00 -75.04 -28.89
CA THR A 68 -94.23 -75.55 -28.25
C THR A 68 -95.47 -74.85 -28.79
N TRP A 69 -96.43 -75.64 -29.26
CA TRP A 69 -97.76 -75.20 -29.69
C TRP A 69 -98.74 -75.25 -28.52
N PHE A 70 -99.53 -74.20 -28.28
CA PHE A 70 -100.52 -74.11 -27.18
C PHE A 70 -101.89 -74.69 -27.54
N GLY A 71 -101.90 -75.82 -28.28
CA GLY A 71 -103.11 -76.55 -28.63
C GLY A 71 -104.16 -75.71 -29.38
N LEU A 72 -105.44 -75.98 -29.10
CA LEU A 72 -106.57 -75.30 -29.76
C LEU A 72 -107.20 -74.17 -28.93
N ASP A 73 -106.87 -74.05 -27.64
CA ASP A 73 -107.37 -72.94 -26.80
C ASP A 73 -106.41 -71.74 -26.72
N GLY A 74 -105.15 -71.90 -27.13
CA GLY A 74 -104.12 -70.86 -27.15
C GLY A 74 -103.49 -70.58 -25.79
N VAL A 75 -103.66 -71.47 -24.79
CA VAL A 75 -103.25 -71.24 -23.40
C VAL A 75 -102.08 -72.15 -23.01
N ALA A 76 -100.87 -71.60 -23.07
CA ALA A 76 -99.64 -72.27 -22.67
C ALA A 76 -99.71 -72.96 -21.30
N GLY A 77 -99.17 -74.18 -21.22
CA GLY A 77 -99.27 -75.05 -20.05
C GLY A 77 -100.58 -75.86 -19.99
N GLY A 78 -101.24 -76.03 -21.13
CA GLY A 78 -102.48 -76.78 -21.30
C GLY A 78 -102.31 -78.30 -21.22
N GLY A 79 -103.41 -79.00 -21.50
CA GLY A 79 -103.41 -80.48 -21.64
C GLY A 79 -103.18 -80.94 -23.08
N ASP A 80 -103.25 -80.01 -24.02
CA ASP A 80 -103.13 -80.15 -25.47
C ASP A 80 -101.89 -79.43 -26.05
N ASP A 81 -100.98 -78.95 -25.19
CA ASP A 81 -99.65 -78.45 -25.57
C ASP A 81 -98.85 -79.55 -26.30
N ILE A 82 -98.20 -79.21 -27.41
CA ILE A 82 -97.32 -80.12 -28.17
C ILE A 82 -95.97 -79.45 -28.44
N SER A 83 -94.90 -80.02 -27.88
CA SER A 83 -93.52 -79.60 -28.13
C SER A 83 -92.86 -80.40 -29.25
N TYR A 84 -92.17 -79.69 -30.13
CA TYR A 84 -91.32 -80.19 -31.20
C TYR A 84 -89.88 -79.82 -30.86
N VAL A 85 -88.91 -80.73 -31.03
CA VAL A 85 -87.49 -80.49 -30.74
C VAL A 85 -86.66 -80.74 -31.98
N THR A 86 -85.75 -79.82 -32.28
CA THR A 86 -84.70 -79.93 -33.31
C THR A 86 -83.36 -79.47 -32.75
N ALA A 87 -82.30 -79.58 -33.54
CA ALA A 87 -81.09 -78.80 -33.35
C ALA A 87 -80.81 -77.97 -34.62
N THR A 88 -79.93 -76.97 -34.53
CA THR A 88 -79.34 -76.26 -35.68
C THR A 88 -78.33 -77.15 -36.41
N GLY A 89 -78.10 -76.88 -37.70
CA GLY A 89 -76.99 -77.46 -38.46
C GLY A 89 -75.80 -76.51 -38.61
N ALA A 90 -74.76 -76.93 -39.34
CA ALA A 90 -73.48 -76.26 -39.65
C ALA A 90 -73.53 -74.85 -40.30
N THR A 91 -74.68 -74.17 -40.26
CA THR A 91 -74.86 -72.76 -40.67
C THR A 91 -75.84 -72.04 -39.75
N GLY A 92 -76.01 -72.48 -38.49
CA GLY A 92 -76.99 -71.93 -37.55
C GLY A 92 -78.46 -72.25 -37.84
N GLY A 93 -78.76 -72.73 -39.05
CA GLY A 93 -80.12 -72.88 -39.55
C GLY A 93 -80.89 -74.02 -38.89
N TYR A 94 -82.15 -73.77 -38.52
CA TYR A 94 -83.11 -74.77 -38.04
C TYR A 94 -84.48 -74.65 -38.71
N LEU A 95 -85.24 -75.75 -38.78
CA LEU A 95 -86.56 -75.77 -39.41
C LEU A 95 -87.49 -76.86 -38.84
N ILE A 96 -88.68 -76.46 -38.40
CA ILE A 96 -89.75 -77.35 -37.92
C ILE A 96 -90.98 -77.22 -38.84
N PRO A 97 -91.22 -78.19 -39.75
CA PRO A 97 -92.30 -78.12 -40.75
C PRO A 97 -93.56 -78.91 -40.37
N ASN A 98 -94.67 -78.58 -41.04
CA ASN A 98 -96.02 -79.17 -40.89
C ASN A 98 -96.75 -78.76 -39.59
N LEU A 99 -96.42 -77.58 -39.07
CA LEU A 99 -97.02 -77.01 -37.87
C LEU A 99 -98.50 -76.62 -38.10
N PRO A 100 -99.40 -76.87 -37.12
CA PRO A 100 -100.75 -76.30 -37.05
C PRO A 100 -100.82 -74.77 -37.17
N GLN A 101 -102.04 -74.24 -37.21
CA GLN A 101 -102.32 -72.83 -36.90
C GLN A 101 -102.55 -72.70 -35.39
N GLY A 102 -102.00 -71.66 -34.77
CA GLY A 102 -102.22 -71.34 -33.36
C GLY A 102 -101.07 -70.52 -32.79
N ASP A 103 -101.02 -70.43 -31.46
CA ASP A 103 -99.99 -69.72 -30.73
C ASP A 103 -98.84 -70.65 -30.35
N TYR A 104 -97.62 -70.11 -30.38
CA TYR A 104 -96.36 -70.83 -30.26
C TYR A 104 -95.36 -70.05 -29.39
N THR A 105 -94.49 -70.79 -28.71
CA THR A 105 -93.17 -70.28 -28.31
C THR A 105 -92.05 -71.09 -28.96
N VAL A 106 -91.01 -70.39 -29.39
CA VAL A 106 -89.70 -70.95 -29.71
C VAL A 106 -88.82 -70.75 -28.48
N LEU A 107 -88.07 -71.77 -28.07
CA LEU A 107 -87.12 -71.74 -26.96
C LEU A 107 -85.80 -72.38 -27.40
N VAL A 108 -84.72 -71.61 -27.35
CA VAL A 108 -83.34 -72.11 -27.46
C VAL A 108 -82.93 -72.75 -26.13
N ASP A 109 -82.41 -73.97 -26.17
CA ASP A 109 -81.88 -74.66 -24.99
C ASP A 109 -80.50 -74.10 -24.65
N SER A 110 -80.45 -73.15 -23.70
CA SER A 110 -79.20 -72.55 -23.23
C SER A 110 -78.24 -73.53 -22.54
N GLY A 111 -78.67 -74.78 -22.28
CA GLY A 111 -77.79 -75.89 -21.91
C GLY A 111 -77.04 -76.53 -23.09
N THR A 112 -77.30 -76.07 -24.32
CA THR A 112 -76.64 -76.53 -25.56
C THR A 112 -75.85 -75.44 -26.30
N LEU A 113 -75.94 -74.18 -25.86
CA LEU A 113 -75.05 -73.12 -26.32
C LEU A 113 -73.60 -73.36 -25.87
N PRO A 114 -72.60 -72.83 -26.60
CA PRO A 114 -71.24 -72.72 -26.09
C PRO A 114 -71.23 -72.06 -24.69
N THR A 115 -70.30 -72.50 -23.84
CA THR A 115 -70.23 -71.99 -22.46
C THR A 115 -69.91 -70.50 -22.48
N GLY A 116 -70.60 -69.69 -21.65
CA GLY A 116 -70.29 -68.26 -21.51
C GLY A 116 -70.96 -67.33 -22.52
N MET A 117 -71.70 -67.88 -23.48
CA MET A 117 -72.52 -67.11 -24.42
C MET A 117 -73.66 -66.37 -23.70
N GLN A 118 -73.99 -65.17 -24.14
CA GLN A 118 -75.15 -64.38 -23.73
C GLN A 118 -75.97 -63.96 -24.96
N PRO A 119 -77.31 -63.88 -24.85
CA PRO A 119 -78.16 -63.46 -25.96
C PRO A 119 -78.03 -61.96 -26.21
N THR A 120 -77.85 -61.60 -27.47
CA THR A 120 -77.85 -60.23 -27.98
C THR A 120 -79.17 -59.89 -28.69
N PHE A 121 -79.78 -60.87 -29.37
CA PHE A 121 -80.97 -60.68 -30.21
C PHE A 121 -82.02 -61.81 -30.08
N ASP A 122 -83.29 -61.44 -30.11
CA ASP A 122 -84.47 -62.30 -30.32
C ASP A 122 -85.53 -61.59 -31.22
N ASP A 123 -86.15 -62.32 -32.16
CA ASP A 123 -87.04 -61.74 -33.21
C ASP A 123 -88.26 -60.95 -32.68
N ASP A 124 -88.88 -61.33 -31.56
CA ASP A 124 -90.03 -60.57 -31.03
C ASP A 124 -89.62 -59.26 -30.31
N GLY A 125 -88.32 -59.08 -30.04
CA GLY A 125 -87.76 -57.92 -29.34
C GLY A 125 -88.29 -57.74 -27.91
N ILE A 126 -88.88 -58.78 -27.34
CA ILE A 126 -89.27 -58.84 -25.93
C ILE A 126 -88.10 -59.49 -25.22
N GLY A 127 -87.46 -58.76 -24.29
CA GLY A 127 -86.31 -59.25 -23.52
C GLY A 127 -86.64 -60.44 -22.58
N THR A 128 -86.85 -61.60 -23.17
CA THR A 128 -87.15 -62.90 -22.58
C THR A 128 -86.07 -63.87 -23.06
N PRO A 129 -84.86 -63.81 -22.46
CA PRO A 129 -83.67 -64.49 -22.96
C PRO A 129 -83.92 -65.90 -23.46
N HIS A 130 -83.48 -66.17 -24.70
CA HIS A 130 -83.58 -67.46 -25.39
C HIS A 130 -84.98 -67.86 -25.88
N ALA A 131 -86.00 -66.99 -25.85
CA ALA A 131 -87.36 -67.36 -26.27
C ALA A 131 -88.17 -66.23 -26.93
N THR A 132 -88.78 -66.54 -28.08
CA THR A 132 -89.74 -65.68 -28.81
C THR A 132 -91.15 -66.31 -28.81
N GLY A 133 -92.19 -65.48 -28.73
CA GLY A 133 -93.61 -65.88 -28.74
C GLY A 133 -94.39 -65.32 -29.92
N LEU A 134 -95.06 -66.19 -30.69
CA LEU A 134 -95.74 -65.81 -31.93
C LEU A 134 -97.09 -66.53 -32.15
N THR A 135 -97.85 -66.05 -33.14
CA THR A 135 -99.03 -66.75 -33.70
C THR A 135 -98.76 -67.14 -35.16
N LEU A 136 -98.88 -68.43 -35.50
CA LEU A 136 -98.69 -68.93 -36.87
C LEU A 136 -100.05 -69.11 -37.57
N ALA A 137 -100.22 -68.54 -38.77
CA ALA A 137 -101.43 -68.70 -39.58
C ALA A 137 -101.45 -70.01 -40.39
N SER A 138 -102.64 -70.39 -40.88
CA SER A 138 -102.81 -71.65 -41.62
C SER A 138 -102.00 -71.68 -42.93
N GLY A 139 -100.93 -72.48 -42.95
CA GLY A 139 -100.03 -72.61 -44.09
C GLY A 139 -99.00 -71.48 -44.21
N GLU A 140 -98.73 -70.77 -43.11
CA GLU A 140 -97.67 -69.77 -43.03
C GLU A 140 -96.31 -70.43 -42.78
N ASN A 141 -95.29 -69.98 -43.52
CA ASN A 141 -93.90 -70.31 -43.24
C ASN A 141 -93.27 -69.05 -42.65
N ASN A 142 -93.19 -68.97 -41.33
CA ASN A 142 -92.39 -67.94 -40.67
C ASN A 142 -90.94 -68.45 -40.62
N LEU A 143 -90.08 -67.78 -41.38
CA LEU A 143 -88.65 -68.04 -41.52
C LEU A 143 -87.93 -66.71 -41.29
N VAL A 144 -87.99 -66.25 -40.04
CA VAL A 144 -87.25 -65.10 -39.43
C VAL A 144 -87.09 -65.30 -37.91
N GLN A 145 -87.20 -66.54 -37.39
CA GLN A 145 -87.15 -66.79 -35.94
C GLN A 145 -85.71 -66.88 -35.45
N ASP A 146 -85.07 -65.72 -35.50
CA ASP A 146 -83.64 -65.49 -35.38
C ASP A 146 -83.19 -65.24 -33.93
N PHE A 147 -81.99 -65.73 -33.59
CA PHE A 147 -81.34 -65.51 -32.29
C PHE A 147 -79.82 -65.25 -32.40
N GLY A 148 -79.38 -64.08 -31.96
CA GLY A 148 -77.97 -63.71 -31.87
C GLY A 148 -77.39 -63.97 -30.48
N TYR A 149 -76.13 -64.40 -30.42
CA TYR A 149 -75.39 -64.64 -29.18
C TYR A 149 -73.93 -64.17 -29.27
N ASN A 150 -73.43 -63.51 -28.23
CA ASN A 150 -72.01 -63.14 -28.10
C ASN A 150 -71.38 -63.75 -26.85
N GLY A 151 -70.05 -63.70 -26.75
CA GLY A 151 -69.30 -64.08 -25.55
C GLY A 151 -69.25 -62.96 -24.50
N THR A 152 -68.51 -63.19 -23.42
CA THR A 152 -68.45 -62.28 -22.25
C THR A 152 -67.05 -61.98 -21.74
N GLY A 153 -66.01 -62.55 -22.36
CA GLY A 153 -64.62 -62.24 -22.06
C GLY A 153 -64.06 -61.13 -22.95
N SER A 154 -62.81 -60.74 -22.70
CA SER A 154 -62.06 -59.77 -23.50
C SER A 154 -60.56 -60.02 -23.39
N ILE A 155 -59.80 -59.73 -24.45
CA ILE A 155 -58.33 -59.87 -24.51
C ILE A 155 -57.72 -58.55 -25.00
N GLY A 156 -56.65 -58.11 -24.35
CA GLY A 156 -55.85 -56.95 -24.75
C GLY A 156 -54.66 -56.73 -23.80
N ASP A 157 -53.84 -55.73 -24.09
CA ASP A 157 -53.32 -54.71 -23.14
C ASP A 157 -52.52 -53.69 -23.99
N PHE A 158 -51.18 -53.75 -24.04
CA PHE A 158 -50.34 -52.86 -24.85
C PHE A 158 -49.39 -53.56 -25.82
N VAL A 159 -49.03 -52.83 -26.88
CA VAL A 159 -47.79 -53.00 -27.63
C VAL A 159 -46.91 -51.78 -27.34
N TRP A 160 -45.64 -51.95 -26.94
CA TRP A 160 -44.77 -50.81 -26.56
C TRP A 160 -43.29 -50.96 -26.98
N PHE A 161 -42.60 -49.82 -26.96
CA PHE A 161 -41.14 -49.73 -27.13
C PHE A 161 -40.41 -50.01 -25.82
N ASP A 162 -40.08 -51.28 -25.58
CA ASP A 162 -39.18 -51.75 -24.52
C ASP A 162 -37.75 -51.28 -24.80
N THR A 163 -37.49 -50.02 -24.46
CA THR A 163 -36.27 -49.30 -24.87
C THR A 163 -35.06 -49.82 -24.10
N ASN A 164 -35.28 -50.34 -22.88
CA ASN A 164 -34.22 -50.90 -22.06
C ASN A 164 -33.91 -52.38 -22.45
N GLY A 165 -34.91 -53.11 -22.94
CA GLY A 165 -34.81 -54.47 -23.45
C GLY A 165 -35.00 -55.58 -22.40
N ASP A 166 -35.58 -55.30 -21.23
CA ASP A 166 -35.79 -56.25 -20.14
C ASP A 166 -37.18 -56.91 -20.10
N GLY A 167 -38.11 -56.47 -20.96
CA GLY A 167 -39.44 -57.03 -21.11
C GLY A 167 -40.46 -56.53 -20.08
N VAL A 168 -40.24 -55.37 -19.47
CA VAL A 168 -41.21 -54.73 -18.56
C VAL A 168 -41.53 -53.32 -19.07
N GLN A 169 -42.82 -53.00 -19.26
CA GLN A 169 -43.24 -51.63 -19.61
C GLN A 169 -42.87 -50.65 -18.50
N ASP A 170 -41.77 -49.92 -18.70
CA ASP A 170 -41.17 -49.07 -17.67
C ASP A 170 -41.65 -47.61 -17.74
N ALA A 171 -41.45 -46.84 -16.66
CA ALA A 171 -42.00 -45.49 -16.51
C ALA A 171 -41.29 -44.45 -17.39
N GLY A 172 -41.69 -44.39 -18.67
CA GLY A 172 -41.12 -43.54 -19.71
C GLY A 172 -41.15 -44.21 -21.09
N GLU A 173 -41.36 -45.52 -21.13
CA GLU A 173 -41.57 -46.27 -22.37
C GLU A 173 -42.93 -45.96 -22.97
N SER A 174 -42.97 -45.81 -24.30
CA SER A 174 -44.17 -45.41 -25.03
C SER A 174 -44.76 -46.60 -25.78
N GLY A 175 -46.09 -46.69 -25.81
CA GLY A 175 -46.81 -47.61 -26.68
C GLY A 175 -46.47 -47.39 -28.16
N ILE A 176 -46.63 -48.42 -28.99
CA ILE A 176 -46.46 -48.35 -30.45
C ILE A 176 -47.82 -48.08 -31.09
N PRO A 177 -48.10 -46.89 -31.65
CA PRO A 177 -49.35 -46.62 -32.33
C PRO A 177 -49.41 -47.32 -33.69
N GLY A 178 -50.58 -47.81 -34.09
CA GLY A 178 -50.78 -48.42 -35.41
C GLY A 178 -50.17 -49.82 -35.59
N ALA A 179 -49.69 -50.47 -34.51
CA ALA A 179 -49.27 -51.86 -34.53
C ALA A 179 -50.46 -52.78 -34.79
N THR A 180 -50.40 -53.60 -35.84
CA THR A 180 -51.52 -54.44 -36.28
C THR A 180 -51.55 -55.74 -35.48
N VAL A 181 -52.53 -55.87 -34.59
CA VAL A 181 -52.79 -57.05 -33.76
C VAL A 181 -53.85 -57.93 -34.45
N GLN A 182 -53.56 -59.22 -34.54
CA GLN A 182 -54.49 -60.26 -34.97
C GLN A 182 -54.85 -61.16 -33.78
N LEU A 183 -56.13 -61.44 -33.60
CA LEU A 183 -56.63 -62.47 -32.68
C LEU A 183 -57.25 -63.59 -33.51
N THR A 184 -56.89 -64.84 -33.23
CA THR A 184 -57.46 -66.03 -33.87
C THR A 184 -58.12 -66.93 -32.82
N TRP A 185 -59.37 -67.31 -33.06
CA TRP A 185 -60.16 -68.22 -32.23
C TRP A 185 -60.49 -69.49 -33.02
N PRO A 186 -60.12 -70.71 -32.55
CA PRO A 186 -60.32 -71.97 -33.27
C PRO A 186 -61.74 -72.56 -33.12
N GLY A 187 -62.77 -71.71 -33.15
CA GLY A 187 -64.17 -72.11 -33.10
C GLY A 187 -64.57 -72.99 -31.92
N GLU A 188 -65.51 -73.92 -32.15
CA GLU A 188 -65.99 -74.87 -31.14
C GLU A 188 -65.14 -76.15 -31.05
N ASP A 189 -64.38 -76.49 -32.09
CA ASP A 189 -63.57 -77.71 -32.16
C ASP A 189 -62.25 -77.59 -31.35
N GLY A 190 -61.74 -76.37 -31.20
CA GLY A 190 -60.56 -76.05 -30.38
C GLY A 190 -59.21 -76.35 -31.05
N VAL A 191 -59.17 -76.48 -32.39
CA VAL A 191 -57.95 -76.80 -33.15
C VAL A 191 -57.65 -75.74 -34.22
N LEU A 192 -56.75 -74.80 -33.87
CA LEU A 192 -56.22 -73.78 -34.79
C LEU A 192 -55.75 -74.37 -36.13
N GLY A 193 -56.08 -73.67 -37.22
CA GLY A 193 -55.95 -74.12 -38.60
C GLY A 193 -57.15 -74.93 -39.11
N GLY A 194 -58.32 -74.77 -38.49
CA GLY A 194 -59.57 -75.47 -38.76
C GLY A 194 -60.35 -74.97 -39.99
N GLY A 195 -61.66 -75.22 -39.99
CA GLY A 195 -62.61 -74.67 -40.97
C GLY A 195 -63.55 -73.61 -40.39
N ASP A 196 -63.38 -73.37 -39.10
CA ASP A 196 -64.17 -72.64 -38.12
C ASP A 196 -63.27 -71.73 -37.25
N ASP A 197 -62.02 -71.53 -37.69
CA ASP A 197 -61.12 -70.48 -37.21
C ASP A 197 -61.69 -69.10 -37.54
N GLU A 198 -62.00 -68.30 -36.52
CA GLU A 198 -62.42 -66.90 -36.67
C GLU A 198 -61.28 -65.94 -36.35
N VAL A 199 -61.07 -64.95 -37.24
CA VAL A 199 -59.94 -64.03 -37.19
C VAL A 199 -60.43 -62.59 -37.03
N PHE A 200 -59.91 -61.91 -36.00
CA PHE A 200 -60.14 -60.51 -35.68
C PHE A 200 -58.84 -59.75 -35.93
N VAL A 201 -58.90 -58.51 -36.43
CA VAL A 201 -57.72 -57.67 -36.65
C VAL A 201 -58.05 -56.24 -36.25
N MET A 202 -57.16 -55.61 -35.49
CA MET A 202 -57.20 -54.17 -35.22
C MET A 202 -55.79 -53.59 -35.16
N ASP A 203 -55.67 -52.29 -35.40
CA ASP A 203 -54.44 -51.54 -35.13
C ASP A 203 -54.52 -50.92 -33.71
N THR A 204 -53.39 -50.85 -32.99
CA THR A 204 -53.30 -50.19 -31.69
C THR A 204 -53.61 -48.69 -31.76
N ASP A 205 -54.12 -48.14 -30.66
CA ASP A 205 -54.44 -46.72 -30.58
C ASP A 205 -53.19 -45.83 -30.35
N GLY A 206 -53.40 -44.51 -30.22
CA GLY A 206 -52.33 -43.53 -29.97
C GLY A 206 -51.58 -43.66 -28.64
N THR A 207 -51.89 -44.68 -27.83
CA THR A 207 -51.17 -45.06 -26.62
C THR A 207 -50.58 -46.47 -26.69
N GLY A 208 -50.66 -47.13 -27.86
CA GLY A 208 -50.25 -48.53 -28.04
C GLY A 208 -51.25 -49.56 -27.50
N ALA A 209 -52.43 -49.13 -27.04
CA ALA A 209 -53.42 -50.02 -26.44
C ALA A 209 -54.27 -50.74 -27.51
N TYR A 210 -54.72 -51.96 -27.21
CA TYR A 210 -55.68 -52.71 -28.02
C TYR A 210 -56.67 -53.50 -27.15
N LEU A 211 -57.84 -53.84 -27.71
CA LEU A 211 -58.89 -54.58 -27.01
C LEU A 211 -59.83 -55.31 -27.97
N PHE A 212 -59.92 -56.62 -27.82
CA PHE A 212 -60.98 -57.46 -28.40
C PHE A 212 -61.98 -57.84 -27.30
N ASP A 213 -63.27 -57.52 -27.49
CA ASP A 213 -64.36 -57.84 -26.56
C ASP A 213 -65.40 -58.80 -27.18
N GLY A 214 -66.46 -59.13 -26.43
CA GLY A 214 -67.49 -60.08 -26.87
C GLY A 214 -67.02 -61.54 -26.99
N LEU A 215 -65.88 -61.89 -26.39
CA LEU A 215 -65.19 -63.16 -26.66
C LEU A 215 -65.76 -64.34 -25.85
N PRO A 216 -66.07 -65.50 -26.46
CA PRO A 216 -66.39 -66.72 -25.73
C PRO A 216 -65.14 -67.33 -25.06
N PRO A 217 -65.27 -68.11 -23.98
CA PRO A 217 -64.15 -68.81 -23.37
C PRO A 217 -63.55 -69.87 -24.31
N GLY A 218 -62.22 -69.88 -24.43
CA GLY A 218 -61.49 -70.76 -25.35
C GLY A 218 -59.99 -70.53 -25.28
N ASP A 219 -59.23 -71.32 -26.05
CA ASP A 219 -57.82 -71.06 -26.33
C ASP A 219 -57.73 -70.13 -27.55
N TYR A 220 -57.08 -68.98 -27.42
CA TYR A 220 -56.88 -67.99 -28.47
C TYR A 220 -55.40 -67.86 -28.81
N GLN A 221 -55.09 -67.46 -30.05
CA GLN A 221 -53.76 -67.00 -30.45
C GLN A 221 -53.83 -65.50 -30.76
N VAL A 222 -52.94 -64.72 -30.15
CA VAL A 222 -52.75 -63.29 -30.47
C VAL A 222 -51.43 -63.13 -31.19
N ASP A 223 -51.41 -62.57 -32.41
CA ASP A 223 -50.22 -62.33 -33.22
C ASP A 223 -50.04 -60.83 -33.49
N ILE A 224 -48.80 -60.33 -33.46
CA ILE A 224 -48.48 -59.01 -34.03
C ILE A 224 -48.03 -59.19 -35.49
N ILE A 225 -48.86 -58.75 -36.43
CA ILE A 225 -48.71 -59.07 -37.87
C ILE A 225 -48.23 -57.89 -38.74
N GLY A 226 -48.12 -56.69 -38.18
CA GLY A 226 -47.76 -55.48 -38.92
C GLY A 226 -47.67 -54.24 -38.02
N GLY A 227 -47.46 -53.07 -38.63
CA GLY A 227 -47.44 -51.78 -37.92
C GLY A 227 -46.25 -51.57 -36.97
N LEU A 228 -45.20 -52.38 -37.08
CA LEU A 228 -43.93 -52.20 -36.38
C LEU A 228 -42.87 -51.59 -37.33
N PRO A 229 -41.87 -50.86 -36.81
CA PRO A 229 -40.63 -50.57 -37.55
C PRO A 229 -39.99 -51.87 -38.08
N ALA A 230 -39.38 -51.83 -39.26
CA ALA A 230 -38.84 -53.06 -39.83
C ALA A 230 -37.66 -53.58 -39.00
N LEU A 231 -37.57 -54.91 -38.88
CA LEU A 231 -36.55 -55.60 -38.08
C LEU A 231 -36.58 -55.27 -36.56
N ALA A 232 -37.66 -54.66 -36.06
CA ALA A 232 -37.93 -54.56 -34.63
C ALA A 232 -37.82 -55.93 -33.95
N ILE A 233 -37.07 -55.98 -32.85
CA ILE A 233 -36.77 -57.18 -32.10
C ILE A 233 -37.81 -57.29 -30.99
N ASN A 234 -38.65 -58.33 -31.02
CA ASN A 234 -39.52 -58.64 -29.90
C ASN A 234 -38.68 -58.97 -28.65
N THR A 235 -39.10 -58.40 -27.52
CA THR A 235 -38.43 -58.52 -26.22
C THR A 235 -39.32 -59.16 -25.15
N PHE A 236 -40.64 -59.07 -25.34
CA PHE A 236 -41.67 -59.67 -24.51
C PHE A 236 -42.87 -60.10 -25.35
N ASP A 237 -43.36 -61.30 -25.07
CA ASP A 237 -44.73 -61.77 -25.34
C ASP A 237 -45.20 -62.58 -24.12
N GLU A 238 -46.52 -62.64 -23.86
CA GLU A 238 -47.07 -63.13 -22.58
C GLU A 238 -46.74 -64.61 -22.28
N ASP A 239 -46.57 -65.46 -23.30
CA ASP A 239 -46.16 -66.86 -23.11
C ASP A 239 -44.63 -67.10 -23.12
N GLY A 240 -43.85 -66.08 -23.48
CA GLY A 240 -42.39 -66.06 -23.44
C GLY A 240 -41.71 -66.82 -24.60
N GLY A 241 -42.38 -66.99 -25.73
CA GLY A 241 -41.82 -67.51 -26.97
C GLY A 241 -40.77 -66.59 -27.62
N LEU A 242 -40.94 -65.28 -27.46
CA LEU A 242 -40.27 -64.19 -28.19
C LEU A 242 -40.38 -64.35 -29.72
N ASP A 243 -41.57 -64.75 -30.18
CA ASP A 243 -41.90 -64.92 -31.60
C ASP A 243 -43.08 -64.05 -32.08
N SER A 244 -43.51 -63.08 -31.24
CA SER A 244 -44.58 -62.11 -31.56
C SER A 244 -45.97 -62.75 -31.65
N SER A 245 -46.14 -63.90 -30.99
CA SER A 245 -47.40 -64.61 -30.77
C SER A 245 -47.58 -64.89 -29.27
N ALA A 246 -48.82 -64.95 -28.79
CA ALA A 246 -49.15 -65.36 -27.42
C ALA A 246 -50.41 -66.24 -27.41
N VAL A 247 -50.37 -67.37 -26.69
CA VAL A 247 -51.52 -68.27 -26.53
C VAL A 247 -52.28 -67.99 -25.22
N VAL A 248 -53.49 -67.45 -25.34
CA VAL A 248 -54.34 -67.00 -24.22
C VAL A 248 -55.47 -68.01 -23.95
N ASN A 249 -55.49 -68.63 -22.77
CA ASN A 249 -56.61 -69.46 -22.31
C ASN A 249 -57.65 -68.60 -21.59
N LEU A 250 -58.64 -68.07 -22.33
CA LEU A 250 -59.64 -67.15 -21.81
C LEU A 250 -60.74 -67.90 -21.02
N ALA A 251 -60.87 -67.63 -19.72
CA ALA A 251 -61.96 -68.21 -18.93
C ALA A 251 -63.29 -67.48 -19.15
N ASN A 252 -64.39 -68.12 -18.73
CA ASN A 252 -65.74 -67.60 -18.93
C ASN A 252 -65.97 -66.27 -18.19
N GLY A 253 -66.16 -65.18 -18.94
CA GLY A 253 -66.33 -63.82 -18.40
C GLY A 253 -65.03 -63.20 -17.88
N GLU A 254 -63.87 -63.67 -18.35
CA GLU A 254 -62.56 -63.12 -17.99
C GLU A 254 -62.24 -61.86 -18.79
N ILE A 255 -61.74 -60.84 -18.10
CA ILE A 255 -61.19 -59.62 -18.70
C ILE A 255 -59.66 -59.78 -18.59
N HIS A 256 -59.07 -60.24 -19.68
CA HIS A 256 -57.66 -60.62 -19.77
C HIS A 256 -56.87 -59.45 -20.36
N LEU A 257 -56.50 -58.52 -19.47
CA LEU A 257 -55.71 -57.33 -19.77
C LEU A 257 -54.30 -57.53 -19.19
N THR A 258 -53.56 -58.41 -19.88
CA THR A 258 -52.14 -58.76 -19.63
C THR A 258 -51.43 -59.26 -20.90
N THR A 259 -52.11 -59.30 -22.06
CA THR A 259 -51.50 -59.82 -23.30
C THR A 259 -50.68 -58.73 -23.97
N ASP A 260 -49.48 -58.60 -23.45
CA ASP A 260 -48.54 -57.52 -23.69
C ASP A 260 -47.48 -57.93 -24.74
N PHE A 261 -47.05 -56.99 -25.58
CA PHE A 261 -45.95 -57.19 -26.53
C PHE A 261 -44.91 -56.05 -26.53
N GLY A 262 -43.69 -56.35 -26.06
CA GLY A 262 -42.56 -55.41 -26.04
C GLY A 262 -41.66 -55.55 -27.27
N TYR A 263 -41.20 -54.42 -27.83
CA TYR A 263 -40.26 -54.38 -28.96
C TYR A 263 -39.16 -53.34 -28.77
N ARG A 264 -37.98 -53.60 -29.36
CA ARG A 264 -36.88 -52.62 -29.45
C ARG A 264 -36.18 -52.66 -30.79
N GLY A 265 -35.36 -51.65 -31.08
CA GLY A 265 -34.34 -51.74 -32.12
C GLY A 265 -32.95 -52.09 -31.58
N ASP A 266 -31.95 -52.00 -32.44
CA ASP A 266 -30.55 -52.30 -32.14
C ASP A 266 -29.56 -51.22 -32.61
N ALA A 267 -30.07 -50.08 -33.09
CA ALA A 267 -29.27 -48.90 -33.43
C ALA A 267 -29.07 -47.98 -32.21
N SER A 268 -28.24 -46.95 -32.37
CA SER A 268 -28.00 -45.92 -31.34
C SER A 268 -27.52 -44.60 -31.95
N ILE A 269 -27.94 -43.47 -31.38
CA ILE A 269 -27.48 -42.12 -31.73
C ILE A 269 -26.76 -41.48 -30.53
N GLY A 270 -25.71 -40.71 -30.78
CA GLY A 270 -25.06 -39.85 -29.78
C GLY A 270 -23.67 -39.37 -30.21
N ASP A 271 -22.76 -39.40 -29.24
CA ASP A 271 -21.39 -38.86 -29.17
C ASP A 271 -21.32 -37.66 -28.22
N MET A 272 -20.84 -36.46 -28.60
CA MET A 272 -20.43 -35.46 -27.61
C MET A 272 -21.08 -34.07 -27.71
N ILE A 273 -21.27 -33.45 -26.54
CA ILE A 273 -21.57 -32.03 -26.38
C ILE A 273 -20.38 -31.37 -25.69
N TRP A 274 -19.79 -30.32 -26.28
CA TRP A 274 -18.58 -29.70 -25.74
C TRP A 274 -18.55 -28.18 -25.88
N TRP A 275 -17.66 -27.58 -25.09
CA TRP A 275 -17.28 -26.19 -25.25
C TRP A 275 -16.24 -26.13 -26.38
N ASP A 276 -16.69 -25.75 -27.57
CA ASP A 276 -15.86 -25.35 -28.70
C ASP A 276 -15.22 -24.00 -28.34
N VAL A 277 -14.03 -24.05 -27.73
CA VAL A 277 -13.35 -22.88 -27.18
C VAL A 277 -12.85 -21.98 -28.31
N ASN A 278 -12.52 -22.55 -29.46
CA ASN A 278 -11.91 -21.83 -30.57
C ASN A 278 -12.92 -21.30 -31.62
N GLY A 279 -14.08 -21.95 -31.74
CA GLY A 279 -15.18 -21.59 -32.63
C GLY A 279 -15.10 -22.18 -34.05
N ASP A 280 -14.33 -23.25 -34.26
CA ASP A 280 -14.18 -23.90 -35.58
C ASP A 280 -15.06 -25.16 -35.78
N GLY A 281 -15.77 -25.60 -34.73
CA GLY A 281 -16.68 -26.73 -34.78
C GLY A 281 -16.00 -28.10 -34.85
N VAL A 282 -14.77 -28.23 -34.35
CA VAL A 282 -14.05 -29.51 -34.25
C VAL A 282 -13.60 -29.74 -32.81
N VAL A 283 -13.88 -30.92 -32.26
CA VAL A 283 -13.39 -31.35 -30.95
C VAL A 283 -11.86 -31.34 -30.91
N ASP A 284 -11.27 -30.33 -30.27
CA ASP A 284 -9.82 -30.15 -30.24
C ASP A 284 -9.18 -30.55 -28.89
N VAL A 285 -7.85 -30.75 -28.88
CA VAL A 285 -7.14 -31.28 -27.69
C VAL A 285 -6.98 -30.19 -26.62
N GLY A 286 -7.93 -30.15 -25.69
CA GLY A 286 -7.99 -29.21 -24.57
C GLY A 286 -9.41 -28.71 -24.30
N GLU A 287 -10.34 -28.94 -25.24
CA GLU A 287 -11.73 -28.54 -25.12
C GLU A 287 -12.51 -29.46 -24.15
N PRO A 288 -13.26 -28.91 -23.19
CA PRO A 288 -14.01 -29.69 -22.21
C PRO A 288 -15.40 -30.07 -22.75
N GLY A 289 -15.81 -31.32 -22.53
CA GLY A 289 -17.20 -31.72 -22.68
C GLY A 289 -18.12 -31.00 -21.68
N LEU A 290 -19.35 -30.70 -22.08
CA LEU A 290 -20.34 -29.99 -21.25
C LEU A 290 -21.24 -31.00 -20.51
N PRO A 291 -21.14 -31.12 -19.18
CA PRO A 291 -21.88 -32.12 -18.41
C PRO A 291 -23.30 -31.68 -18.07
N GLY A 292 -24.22 -32.64 -17.95
CA GLY A 292 -25.60 -32.37 -17.50
C GLY A 292 -26.49 -31.63 -18.50
N VAL A 293 -26.07 -31.53 -19.76
CA VAL A 293 -26.85 -30.97 -20.86
C VAL A 293 -27.98 -31.94 -21.23
N GLU A 294 -29.24 -31.47 -21.21
CA GLU A 294 -30.42 -32.27 -21.52
C GLU A 294 -30.65 -32.31 -23.05
N VAL A 295 -30.63 -33.51 -23.62
CA VAL A 295 -30.99 -33.76 -25.02
C VAL A 295 -32.35 -34.45 -25.07
N THR A 296 -33.26 -33.95 -25.91
CA THR A 296 -34.49 -34.63 -26.29
C THR A 296 -34.30 -35.28 -27.66
N LEU A 297 -34.59 -36.58 -27.77
CA LEU A 297 -34.67 -37.30 -29.05
C LEU A 297 -36.14 -37.49 -29.42
N THR A 298 -36.56 -36.98 -30.58
CA THR A 298 -37.87 -37.27 -31.19
C THR A 298 -37.71 -38.28 -32.32
N PHE A 299 -38.40 -39.41 -32.22
CA PHE A 299 -38.57 -40.39 -33.29
C PHE A 299 -39.81 -40.04 -34.11
N GLY A 300 -39.71 -40.00 -35.44
CA GLY A 300 -40.81 -39.70 -36.37
C GLY A 300 -41.81 -40.84 -36.59
N GLY A 301 -42.06 -41.67 -35.57
CA GLY A 301 -43.08 -42.71 -35.57
C GLY A 301 -42.90 -43.81 -36.62
N VAL A 302 -44.02 -44.46 -36.96
CA VAL A 302 -44.08 -45.53 -37.99
C VAL A 302 -44.41 -44.98 -39.37
N ASP A 303 -44.91 -43.74 -39.48
CA ASP A 303 -45.10 -43.07 -40.77
C ASP A 303 -43.82 -42.39 -41.30
N GLY A 304 -42.84 -42.15 -40.42
CA GLY A 304 -41.52 -41.59 -40.75
C GLY A 304 -41.54 -40.07 -40.95
N VAL A 305 -42.51 -39.36 -40.39
CA VAL A 305 -42.70 -37.91 -40.59
C VAL A 305 -42.76 -37.17 -39.25
N LEU A 306 -41.61 -36.66 -38.80
CA LEU A 306 -41.50 -35.82 -37.60
C LEU A 306 -42.57 -34.70 -37.53
N GLY A 307 -43.25 -34.62 -36.39
CA GLY A 307 -44.35 -33.68 -36.10
C GLY A 307 -45.76 -34.26 -36.30
N THR A 308 -45.91 -35.58 -36.35
CA THR A 308 -47.21 -36.28 -36.49
C THR A 308 -47.83 -36.63 -35.13
N ALA A 309 -48.66 -37.68 -35.07
CA ALA A 309 -49.32 -38.13 -33.83
C ALA A 309 -48.68 -39.40 -33.24
N ASP A 310 -47.78 -40.02 -33.99
CA ASP A 310 -46.93 -41.15 -33.63
C ASP A 310 -45.47 -40.74 -33.35
N ASP A 311 -45.19 -39.43 -33.29
CA ASP A 311 -43.97 -38.85 -32.72
C ASP A 311 -43.74 -39.36 -31.27
N ILE A 312 -42.58 -39.95 -30.99
CA ILE A 312 -42.20 -40.46 -29.66
C ILE A 312 -40.96 -39.75 -29.17
N THR A 313 -40.97 -39.26 -27.93
CA THR A 313 -39.86 -38.50 -27.34
C THR A 313 -39.16 -39.26 -26.21
N ALA A 314 -37.85 -39.45 -26.33
CA ALA A 314 -36.95 -39.85 -25.25
C ALA A 314 -36.09 -38.66 -24.79
N MET A 315 -35.52 -38.73 -23.59
CA MET A 315 -34.57 -37.73 -23.08
C MET A 315 -33.36 -38.39 -22.43
N THR A 316 -32.21 -37.74 -22.52
CA THR A 316 -30.97 -38.16 -21.84
C THR A 316 -30.15 -36.92 -21.43
N THR A 317 -29.13 -37.11 -20.60
CA THR A 317 -28.19 -36.06 -20.18
C THR A 317 -26.76 -36.44 -20.50
N SER A 318 -25.95 -35.47 -20.95
CA SER A 318 -24.51 -35.67 -21.12
C SER A 318 -23.80 -36.00 -19.80
N ASP A 319 -22.78 -36.85 -19.86
CA ASP A 319 -21.98 -37.27 -18.72
C ASP A 319 -20.87 -36.26 -18.35
N ALA A 320 -20.02 -36.60 -17.37
CA ALA A 320 -18.90 -35.76 -16.91
C ALA A 320 -17.82 -35.47 -17.99
N SER A 321 -17.92 -36.08 -19.17
CA SER A 321 -17.04 -35.85 -20.33
C SER A 321 -17.81 -35.25 -21.51
N GLY A 322 -19.05 -34.78 -21.30
CA GLY A 322 -19.93 -34.28 -22.35
C GLY A 322 -20.59 -35.36 -23.22
N VAL A 323 -20.35 -36.65 -22.94
CA VAL A 323 -20.81 -37.75 -23.80
C VAL A 323 -22.26 -38.09 -23.51
N TYR A 324 -23.08 -38.26 -24.57
CA TYR A 324 -24.48 -38.68 -24.47
C TYR A 324 -24.79 -39.82 -25.44
N THR A 325 -25.83 -40.62 -25.16
CA THR A 325 -26.24 -41.73 -26.02
C THR A 325 -27.71 -42.08 -25.83
N PHE A 326 -28.39 -42.39 -26.93
CA PHE A 326 -29.69 -43.06 -26.98
C PHE A 326 -29.50 -44.47 -27.57
N PRO A 327 -29.61 -45.55 -26.77
CA PRO A 327 -29.49 -46.94 -27.22
C PRO A 327 -30.82 -47.53 -27.72
N SER A 328 -30.77 -48.75 -28.27
CA SER A 328 -31.93 -49.59 -28.63
C SER A 328 -32.89 -48.97 -29.65
N LEU A 329 -32.44 -48.01 -30.45
CA LEU A 329 -33.25 -47.28 -31.42
C LEU A 329 -33.65 -48.16 -32.60
N ALA A 330 -34.88 -47.97 -33.07
CA ALA A 330 -35.42 -48.57 -34.29
C ALA A 330 -34.79 -47.93 -35.55
N GLU A 331 -35.07 -48.50 -36.72
CA GLU A 331 -34.80 -47.77 -37.97
C GLU A 331 -35.83 -46.65 -38.19
N GLY A 332 -35.40 -45.53 -38.78
CA GLY A 332 -36.29 -44.41 -39.13
C GLY A 332 -35.63 -43.03 -39.06
N ASP A 333 -36.48 -42.00 -39.04
CA ASP A 333 -36.08 -40.59 -39.00
C ASP A 333 -36.17 -40.04 -37.56
N TYR A 334 -35.11 -39.36 -37.13
CA TYR A 334 -34.93 -38.83 -35.77
C TYR A 334 -34.55 -37.34 -35.78
N ARG A 335 -34.97 -36.62 -34.74
CA ARG A 335 -34.48 -35.26 -34.41
C ARG A 335 -33.93 -35.24 -32.99
N MET A 336 -32.75 -34.69 -32.79
CA MET A 336 -32.24 -34.31 -31.48
C MET A 336 -32.44 -32.81 -31.28
N ASP A 337 -32.88 -32.40 -30.09
CA ASP A 337 -32.91 -31.02 -29.62
C ASP A 337 -32.11 -30.93 -28.33
N VAL A 338 -31.16 -30.00 -28.23
CA VAL A 338 -30.53 -29.64 -26.95
C VAL A 338 -31.48 -28.69 -26.20
N THR A 339 -32.11 -29.17 -25.14
CA THR A 339 -33.27 -28.50 -24.51
C THR A 339 -32.96 -27.74 -23.23
N ALA A 340 -31.94 -28.14 -22.46
CA ALA A 340 -31.50 -27.45 -21.24
C ALA A 340 -30.06 -27.81 -20.85
N GLY A 341 -29.56 -27.23 -19.75
CA GLY A 341 -28.26 -27.55 -19.15
C GLY A 341 -27.04 -26.89 -19.79
N VAL A 342 -27.14 -26.40 -21.03
CA VAL A 342 -26.09 -25.56 -21.65
C VAL A 342 -25.84 -24.30 -20.80
N PRO A 343 -24.57 -23.96 -20.47
CA PRO A 343 -24.24 -22.75 -19.72
C PRO A 343 -24.79 -21.47 -20.34
N SER A 344 -25.25 -20.55 -19.49
CA SER A 344 -25.76 -19.24 -19.92
C SER A 344 -24.67 -18.47 -20.67
N GLY A 345 -25.01 -17.81 -21.78
CA GLY A 345 -24.04 -17.05 -22.57
C GLY A 345 -23.17 -17.89 -23.50
N MET A 346 -23.43 -19.20 -23.64
CA MET A 346 -22.94 -19.96 -24.79
C MET A 346 -23.89 -19.83 -26.00
N VAL A 347 -23.34 -20.03 -27.20
CA VAL A 347 -24.06 -20.12 -28.47
C VAL A 347 -23.57 -21.34 -29.28
N PRO A 348 -24.45 -22.02 -30.04
CA PRO A 348 -24.05 -23.17 -30.86
C PRO A 348 -23.10 -22.75 -31.99
N THR A 349 -22.03 -23.52 -32.17
CA THR A 349 -21.02 -23.37 -33.23
C THR A 349 -20.88 -24.60 -34.12
N TYR A 350 -21.41 -25.75 -33.68
CA TYR A 350 -21.52 -26.96 -34.49
C TYR A 350 -22.79 -27.75 -34.13
N ASP A 351 -23.50 -28.21 -35.16
CA ASP A 351 -24.40 -29.36 -35.11
C ASP A 351 -24.31 -30.15 -36.45
N GLU A 352 -24.72 -31.43 -36.46
CA GLU A 352 -24.40 -32.36 -37.54
C GLU A 352 -25.04 -32.00 -38.90
N ASP A 353 -26.25 -31.42 -38.88
CA ASP A 353 -26.92 -30.96 -40.12
C ASP A 353 -26.47 -29.55 -40.57
N GLY A 354 -25.69 -28.85 -39.74
CA GLY A 354 -25.07 -27.56 -40.04
C GLY A 354 -26.04 -26.38 -39.98
N GLY A 355 -27.11 -26.50 -39.18
CA GLY A 355 -27.98 -25.39 -38.80
C GLY A 355 -27.30 -24.42 -37.84
N ASN A 356 -26.44 -24.94 -36.96
CA ASN A 356 -25.86 -24.27 -35.80
C ASN A 356 -26.94 -23.58 -34.95
N ASP A 357 -27.99 -24.33 -34.59
CA ASP A 357 -29.07 -23.87 -33.71
C ASP A 357 -29.34 -24.78 -32.49
N GLY A 358 -28.61 -25.90 -32.35
CA GLY A 358 -28.77 -26.86 -31.25
C GLY A 358 -29.79 -27.96 -31.55
N THR A 359 -30.15 -28.12 -32.82
CA THR A 359 -30.97 -29.21 -33.36
C THR A 359 -30.11 -30.11 -34.26
N SER A 360 -30.48 -31.37 -34.47
CA SER A 360 -29.92 -32.17 -35.57
C SER A 360 -30.88 -33.23 -36.07
N LEU A 361 -30.88 -33.48 -37.38
CA LEU A 361 -31.76 -34.44 -38.06
C LEU A 361 -30.99 -35.68 -38.57
N VAL A 362 -31.17 -36.82 -37.89
CA VAL A 362 -30.66 -38.12 -38.34
C VAL A 362 -31.76 -38.83 -39.15
N SER A 363 -31.71 -38.65 -40.47
CA SER A 363 -32.65 -39.30 -41.40
C SER A 363 -32.21 -40.71 -41.80
N ALA A 364 -33.15 -41.65 -41.79
CA ALA A 364 -32.99 -43.06 -42.16
C ALA A 364 -31.85 -43.79 -41.41
N LEU A 365 -31.82 -43.67 -40.08
CA LEU A 365 -31.02 -44.52 -39.19
C LEU A 365 -31.31 -46.00 -39.50
N THR A 366 -30.27 -46.82 -39.66
CA THR A 366 -30.42 -48.22 -40.10
C THR A 366 -30.21 -49.24 -38.96
N THR A 367 -30.74 -50.46 -39.15
CA THR A 367 -30.59 -51.58 -38.20
C THR A 367 -29.12 -51.84 -37.84
N GLY A 368 -28.80 -51.83 -36.55
CA GLY A 368 -27.46 -52.01 -36.01
C GLY A 368 -26.49 -50.84 -36.24
N GLU A 369 -27.00 -49.66 -36.62
CA GLU A 369 -26.19 -48.47 -36.83
C GLU A 369 -25.76 -47.83 -35.51
N ILE A 370 -24.47 -47.54 -35.37
CA ILE A 370 -23.89 -46.82 -34.24
C ILE A 370 -23.53 -45.43 -34.75
N HIS A 371 -24.49 -44.51 -34.62
CA HIS A 371 -24.47 -43.16 -35.17
C HIS A 371 -23.85 -42.21 -34.14
N LEU A 372 -22.53 -42.34 -33.98
CA LEU A 372 -21.68 -41.50 -33.13
C LEU A 372 -21.02 -40.42 -34.01
N THR A 373 -21.85 -39.47 -34.41
CA THR A 373 -21.53 -38.23 -35.16
C THR A 373 -22.52 -37.10 -34.86
N ALA A 374 -23.47 -37.32 -33.94
CA ALA A 374 -24.50 -36.36 -33.55
C ALA A 374 -23.93 -35.38 -32.51
N ASP A 375 -22.89 -34.66 -32.95
CA ASP A 375 -22.05 -33.80 -32.14
C ASP A 375 -22.66 -32.39 -31.99
N PHE A 376 -22.54 -31.78 -30.80
CA PHE A 376 -23.00 -30.41 -30.52
C PHE A 376 -21.91 -29.54 -29.88
N GLY A 377 -21.34 -28.62 -30.68
CA GLY A 377 -20.33 -27.66 -30.22
C GLY A 377 -20.95 -26.33 -29.80
N TYR A 378 -20.50 -25.79 -28.66
CA TYR A 378 -20.94 -24.52 -28.09
C TYR A 378 -19.77 -23.61 -27.72
N ASN A 379 -19.81 -22.34 -28.09
CA ASN A 379 -18.78 -21.36 -27.72
C ASN A 379 -19.37 -20.27 -26.81
N GLY A 380 -18.60 -19.77 -25.84
CA GLY A 380 -18.98 -18.65 -24.98
C GLY A 380 -19.04 -17.32 -25.73
N THR A 381 -19.51 -16.27 -25.04
CA THR A 381 -19.71 -14.94 -25.65
C THR A 381 -19.15 -13.78 -24.85
N GLY A 382 -18.63 -14.02 -23.64
CA GLY A 382 -17.91 -13.03 -22.85
C GLY A 382 -16.39 -13.15 -22.96
N SER A 383 -15.69 -12.22 -22.30
CA SER A 383 -14.24 -12.24 -22.13
C SER A 383 -13.81 -11.69 -20.77
N ILE A 384 -12.62 -12.07 -20.30
CA ILE A 384 -12.00 -11.60 -19.05
C ILE A 384 -10.55 -11.20 -19.34
N GLY A 385 -10.15 -10.01 -18.91
CA GLY A 385 -8.77 -9.51 -18.98
C GLY A 385 -8.62 -8.16 -18.28
N ASP A 386 -7.40 -7.65 -18.23
CA ASP A 386 -7.02 -6.30 -18.71
C ASP A 386 -5.49 -6.21 -18.58
N VAL A 387 -4.95 -5.51 -17.57
CA VAL A 387 -3.51 -5.29 -17.40
C VAL A 387 -2.94 -5.77 -16.05
N VAL A 388 -1.72 -6.31 -16.09
CA VAL A 388 -0.82 -6.42 -14.92
C VAL A 388 0.24 -5.33 -15.04
N TRP A 389 0.39 -4.45 -14.04
CA TRP A 389 1.33 -3.31 -14.11
C TRP A 389 2.21 -3.16 -12.87
N LEU A 390 3.26 -2.35 -13.06
CA LEU A 390 4.19 -1.95 -12.02
C LEU A 390 3.73 -0.60 -11.45
N ASP A 391 2.97 -0.65 -10.36
CA ASP A 391 2.55 0.51 -9.56
C ASP A 391 3.80 1.18 -9.00
N LEU A 392 4.15 2.34 -9.55
CA LEU A 392 5.41 3.02 -9.30
C LEU A 392 5.36 3.91 -8.06
N ASN A 393 4.16 4.20 -7.56
CA ASN A 393 3.91 5.20 -6.51
C ASN A 393 3.26 4.60 -5.24
N ALA A 394 2.76 3.36 -5.33
CA ALA A 394 2.07 2.55 -4.34
C ALA A 394 0.70 3.10 -3.86
N ASP A 395 -0.06 3.77 -4.74
CA ASP A 395 -1.41 4.28 -4.44
C ASP A 395 -2.59 3.40 -4.92
N SER A 396 -2.29 2.25 -5.54
CA SER A 396 -3.29 1.27 -6.03
C SER A 396 -4.15 1.75 -7.21
N VAL A 397 -3.61 2.59 -8.10
CA VAL A 397 -4.26 3.04 -9.35
C VAL A 397 -3.26 2.91 -10.52
N GLU A 398 -3.69 2.44 -11.70
CA GLU A 398 -2.87 2.55 -12.91
C GLU A 398 -2.75 4.04 -13.32
N ASP A 399 -1.56 4.62 -13.14
CA ASP A 399 -1.33 6.05 -13.44
C ASP A 399 -0.59 6.27 -14.77
N ALA A 400 -0.72 7.46 -15.34
CA ALA A 400 -0.33 7.77 -16.72
C ALA A 400 1.21 7.89 -16.92
N GLY A 401 1.88 6.74 -16.95
CA GLY A 401 3.33 6.59 -17.07
C GLY A 401 3.87 5.30 -16.44
N GLU A 402 3.01 4.51 -15.80
CA GLU A 402 3.37 3.23 -15.21
C GLU A 402 3.47 2.12 -16.28
N PRO A 403 4.48 1.23 -16.24
CA PRO A 403 4.67 0.21 -17.25
C PRO A 403 3.96 -1.11 -16.90
N GLY A 404 3.27 -1.69 -17.90
CA GLY A 404 2.75 -3.05 -17.82
C GLY A 404 3.85 -4.11 -17.66
N LEU A 405 3.63 -5.09 -16.80
CA LEU A 405 4.56 -6.18 -16.50
C LEU A 405 4.41 -7.32 -17.52
N SER A 406 5.36 -7.40 -18.45
CA SER A 406 5.39 -8.42 -19.50
C SER A 406 5.94 -9.77 -19.03
N GLY A 407 5.39 -10.87 -19.55
CA GLY A 407 5.86 -12.23 -19.27
C GLY A 407 5.40 -12.82 -17.93
N VAL A 408 4.35 -12.25 -17.34
CA VAL A 408 3.66 -12.76 -16.15
C VAL A 408 2.64 -13.81 -16.62
N ASP A 409 2.69 -15.03 -16.06
CA ASP A 409 1.71 -16.07 -16.35
C ASP A 409 0.47 -15.92 -15.45
N LEU A 410 -0.73 -15.98 -16.05
CA LEU A 410 -2.01 -15.97 -15.35
C LEU A 410 -2.79 -17.26 -15.61
N THR A 411 -3.60 -17.66 -14.63
CA THR A 411 -4.50 -18.81 -14.67
C THR A 411 -5.94 -18.35 -14.42
N LEU A 412 -6.85 -18.58 -15.36
CA LEU A 412 -8.29 -18.39 -15.16
C LEU A 412 -8.93 -19.75 -14.85
N THR A 413 -9.74 -19.82 -13.79
CA THR A 413 -10.58 -20.99 -13.48
C THR A 413 -12.05 -20.60 -13.56
N TRP A 414 -12.83 -21.30 -14.39
CA TRP A 414 -14.29 -21.26 -14.41
C TRP A 414 -14.84 -22.34 -13.49
N PHE A 415 -15.81 -22.02 -12.63
CA PHE A 415 -16.35 -22.97 -11.63
C PHE A 415 -17.46 -23.89 -12.20
N GLY A 416 -17.39 -24.21 -13.49
CA GLY A 416 -18.34 -25.09 -14.16
C GLY A 416 -19.79 -24.58 -14.20
N GLY A 417 -20.72 -25.51 -14.37
CA GLY A 417 -22.16 -25.26 -14.39
C GLY A 417 -22.79 -25.23 -12.99
N ASP A 418 -22.13 -25.80 -11.98
CA ASP A 418 -22.62 -25.78 -10.59
C ASP A 418 -22.22 -24.50 -9.82
N GLY A 419 -21.18 -23.80 -10.27
CA GLY A 419 -20.69 -22.55 -9.69
C GLY A 419 -19.86 -22.73 -8.40
N VAL A 420 -19.28 -23.91 -8.17
CA VAL A 420 -18.59 -24.27 -6.92
C VAL A 420 -17.14 -24.71 -7.18
N LEU A 421 -16.20 -23.77 -7.08
CA LEU A 421 -14.76 -24.03 -7.19
C LEU A 421 -14.31 -25.28 -6.41
N GLY A 422 -13.63 -26.20 -7.11
CA GLY A 422 -13.23 -27.52 -6.62
C GLY A 422 -14.24 -28.63 -6.95
N SER A 423 -15.13 -28.41 -7.92
CA SER A 423 -16.13 -29.36 -8.42
C SER A 423 -15.53 -30.42 -9.35
N GLY A 424 -16.37 -31.09 -10.15
CA GLY A 424 -15.93 -32.00 -11.21
C GLY A 424 -15.85 -31.33 -12.58
N ASP A 425 -16.40 -30.12 -12.70
CA ASP A 425 -16.65 -29.35 -13.91
C ASP A 425 -15.89 -28.01 -13.93
N ASP A 426 -14.98 -27.79 -12.98
CA ASP A 426 -13.95 -26.73 -13.05
C ASP A 426 -13.16 -26.83 -14.38
N VAL A 427 -13.05 -25.71 -15.11
CA VAL A 427 -12.21 -25.61 -16.32
C VAL A 427 -11.12 -24.56 -16.10
N VAL A 428 -9.87 -24.89 -16.46
CA VAL A 428 -8.69 -24.06 -16.21
C VAL A 428 -8.02 -23.65 -17.52
N PHE A 429 -7.83 -22.34 -17.70
CA PHE A 429 -7.12 -21.71 -18.81
C PHE A 429 -5.86 -21.02 -18.30
N ALA A 430 -4.89 -20.77 -19.20
CA ALA A 430 -3.72 -19.96 -18.90
C ALA A 430 -3.38 -19.02 -20.06
N ASP A 431 -2.89 -17.83 -19.72
CA ASP A 431 -2.40 -16.81 -20.65
C ASP A 431 -1.14 -16.14 -20.06
N THR A 432 -0.37 -15.42 -20.88
CA THR A 432 0.87 -14.75 -20.46
C THR A 432 0.85 -13.30 -20.94
N THR A 433 1.12 -12.34 -20.04
CA THR A 433 1.04 -10.91 -20.37
C THR A 433 1.95 -10.49 -21.52
N ASP A 434 1.42 -9.65 -22.39
CA ASP A 434 2.09 -9.16 -23.58
C ASP A 434 3.18 -8.11 -23.28
N ALA A 435 3.80 -7.52 -24.30
CA ALA A 435 4.87 -6.52 -24.14
C ALA A 435 4.42 -5.19 -23.50
N THR A 436 3.14 -5.08 -23.15
CA THR A 436 2.48 -3.94 -22.51
C THR A 436 1.68 -4.36 -21.26
N GLY A 437 1.92 -5.56 -20.73
CA GLY A 437 1.26 -6.07 -19.52
C GLY A 437 -0.15 -6.63 -19.72
N ASN A 438 -0.69 -6.60 -20.94
CA ASN A 438 -2.09 -6.98 -21.19
C ASN A 438 -2.25 -8.50 -21.34
N TYR A 439 -3.38 -9.04 -20.89
CA TYR A 439 -3.79 -10.44 -21.07
C TYR A 439 -5.28 -10.55 -21.41
N LEU A 440 -5.71 -11.65 -22.05
CA LEU A 440 -7.13 -11.82 -22.42
C LEU A 440 -7.55 -13.29 -22.56
N PHE A 441 -8.57 -13.66 -21.78
CA PHE A 441 -9.33 -14.91 -21.91
C PHE A 441 -10.65 -14.65 -22.66
N PRO A 442 -10.74 -14.92 -23.99
CA PRO A 442 -11.97 -14.74 -24.77
C PRO A 442 -12.90 -15.96 -24.65
N ASN A 443 -14.06 -15.89 -25.34
CA ASN A 443 -14.92 -17.05 -25.64
C ASN A 443 -15.53 -17.75 -24.41
N LEU A 444 -15.81 -16.97 -23.36
CA LEU A 444 -16.22 -17.44 -22.04
C LEU A 444 -17.76 -17.52 -21.84
N PRO A 445 -18.29 -18.56 -21.17
CA PRO A 445 -19.67 -18.59 -20.68
C PRO A 445 -19.89 -17.64 -19.50
N ALA A 446 -21.14 -17.33 -19.19
CA ALA A 446 -21.50 -16.68 -17.94
C ALA A 446 -21.33 -17.65 -16.76
N GLY A 447 -20.81 -17.17 -15.63
CA GLY A 447 -20.56 -18.00 -14.45
C GLY A 447 -19.67 -17.33 -13.43
N GLU A 448 -19.26 -18.09 -12.41
CA GLU A 448 -18.30 -17.66 -11.40
C GLU A 448 -16.87 -18.06 -11.83
N TYR A 449 -15.89 -17.18 -11.56
CA TYR A 449 -14.51 -17.29 -12.01
C TYR A 449 -13.51 -16.83 -10.94
N THR A 450 -12.27 -17.32 -11.04
CA THR A 450 -11.07 -16.69 -10.44
C THR A 450 -9.97 -16.53 -11.47
N VAL A 451 -9.38 -15.34 -11.54
CA VAL A 451 -8.07 -15.08 -12.17
C VAL A 451 -6.99 -15.14 -11.09
N VAL A 452 -5.89 -15.83 -11.37
CA VAL A 452 -4.74 -15.97 -10.47
C VAL A 452 -3.44 -15.70 -11.22
N VAL A 453 -2.62 -14.76 -10.72
CA VAL A 453 -1.24 -14.52 -11.20
C VAL A 453 -0.31 -15.57 -10.59
N ASP A 454 0.65 -16.13 -11.35
CA ASP A 454 1.73 -16.96 -10.77
C ASP A 454 2.86 -16.07 -10.22
N PRO A 455 3.05 -15.96 -8.88
CA PRO A 455 4.07 -15.09 -8.30
C PRO A 455 5.50 -15.60 -8.53
N ALA A 456 5.69 -16.78 -9.12
CA ALA A 456 6.98 -17.26 -9.60
C ALA A 456 7.42 -16.62 -10.94
N THR A 457 6.51 -15.94 -11.65
CA THR A 457 6.78 -15.25 -12.92
C THR A 457 6.97 -13.74 -12.79
N LEU A 458 6.42 -13.14 -11.72
CA LEU A 458 6.62 -11.74 -11.35
C LEU A 458 8.11 -11.38 -11.18
N PRO A 459 8.50 -10.10 -11.39
CA PRO A 459 9.82 -9.60 -11.04
C PRO A 459 10.15 -9.88 -9.56
N SER A 460 11.37 -10.39 -9.29
CA SER A 460 11.68 -10.94 -7.98
C SER A 460 11.77 -9.87 -6.88
N GLY A 461 10.72 -9.76 -6.07
CA GLY A 461 10.61 -8.74 -5.03
C GLY A 461 9.85 -7.48 -5.47
N VAL A 462 8.71 -7.69 -6.12
CA VAL A 462 7.57 -6.77 -6.02
C VAL A 462 6.62 -7.24 -4.91
N ASN A 463 5.74 -6.35 -4.44
CA ASN A 463 4.60 -6.67 -3.58
C ASN A 463 3.32 -6.19 -4.30
N GLN A 464 2.23 -6.93 -4.17
CA GLN A 464 0.96 -6.53 -4.76
C GLN A 464 0.40 -5.28 -4.06
N THR A 465 -0.07 -4.32 -4.84
CA THR A 465 -0.81 -3.12 -4.41
C THR A 465 -2.25 -3.08 -4.90
N PHE A 466 -2.62 -3.88 -5.91
CA PHE A 466 -4.00 -3.94 -6.41
C PHE A 466 -4.39 -5.34 -6.94
N ASP A 467 -5.67 -5.68 -6.75
CA ASP A 467 -6.46 -6.72 -7.40
C ASP A 467 -7.92 -6.22 -7.51
N ALA A 468 -8.64 -6.63 -8.56
CA ALA A 468 -9.96 -6.09 -8.88
C ALA A 468 -11.07 -6.38 -7.84
N ASP A 469 -10.98 -7.47 -7.07
CA ASP A 469 -11.88 -7.75 -5.94
C ASP A 469 -11.35 -7.23 -4.57
N GLY A 470 -10.08 -6.84 -4.52
CA GLY A 470 -9.42 -6.11 -3.43
C GLY A 470 -8.76 -7.01 -2.37
N ILE A 471 -7.53 -6.62 -2.00
CA ILE A 471 -6.40 -7.37 -1.39
C ILE A 471 -6.70 -8.23 -0.12
N GLY A 472 -7.70 -9.10 -0.20
CA GLY A 472 -8.02 -10.15 0.76
C GLY A 472 -7.47 -11.51 0.34
N THR A 473 -7.22 -11.69 -0.95
CA THR A 473 -6.72 -12.91 -1.60
C THR A 473 -5.56 -12.57 -2.54
N PRO A 474 -4.35 -12.31 -2.01
CA PRO A 474 -3.26 -11.80 -2.84
C PRO A 474 -2.97 -12.66 -4.06
N ASP A 475 -2.62 -11.99 -5.16
CA ASP A 475 -2.38 -12.55 -6.49
C ASP A 475 -3.61 -13.25 -7.11
N SER A 476 -4.83 -13.04 -6.60
CA SER A 476 -6.04 -13.80 -6.97
C SER A 476 -7.36 -13.01 -6.86
N SER A 477 -7.95 -12.63 -8.00
CA SER A 477 -9.26 -11.94 -8.09
C SER A 477 -10.41 -12.90 -8.44
N ALA A 478 -11.54 -12.80 -7.72
CA ALA A 478 -12.77 -13.57 -7.98
C ALA A 478 -13.92 -12.70 -8.52
N LEU A 479 -14.59 -13.14 -9.59
CA LEU A 479 -15.67 -12.41 -10.25
C LEU A 479 -16.81 -13.30 -10.75
N THR A 480 -17.97 -12.69 -11.01
CA THR A 480 -19.11 -13.29 -11.72
C THR A 480 -19.24 -12.63 -13.09
N LEU A 481 -19.07 -13.38 -14.18
CA LEU A 481 -19.21 -12.88 -15.56
C LEU A 481 -20.65 -13.05 -16.06
N ALA A 482 -21.25 -12.00 -16.62
CA ALA A 482 -22.56 -12.10 -17.28
C ALA A 482 -22.48 -12.59 -18.74
N ALA A 483 -23.62 -13.00 -19.29
CA ALA A 483 -23.71 -13.50 -20.67
C ALA A 483 -23.44 -12.39 -21.69
N GLY A 484 -22.36 -12.51 -22.46
CA GLY A 484 -21.92 -11.49 -23.41
C GLY A 484 -21.26 -10.27 -22.77
N GLU A 485 -20.66 -10.44 -21.59
CA GLU A 485 -19.87 -9.41 -20.90
C GLU A 485 -18.40 -9.51 -21.29
N ASP A 486 -17.81 -8.41 -21.76
CA ASP A 486 -16.36 -8.21 -21.84
C ASP A 486 -15.92 -7.53 -20.54
N ASN A 487 -15.44 -8.30 -19.56
CA ASN A 487 -14.95 -7.79 -18.29
C ASN A 487 -13.46 -7.44 -18.43
N LEU A 488 -13.23 -6.21 -18.89
CA LEU A 488 -11.92 -5.56 -19.01
C LEU A 488 -11.76 -4.57 -17.86
N ASP A 489 -11.76 -5.14 -16.65
CA ASP A 489 -11.53 -4.47 -15.36
C ASP A 489 -10.73 -5.43 -14.41
N GLN A 490 -10.14 -6.54 -14.92
CA GLN A 490 -9.41 -7.53 -14.10
C GLN A 490 -7.94 -7.17 -13.96
N ASP A 491 -7.73 -6.12 -13.19
CA ASP A 491 -6.47 -5.43 -12.98
C ASP A 491 -5.63 -6.03 -11.83
N PHE A 492 -4.30 -6.09 -12.00
CA PHE A 492 -3.33 -6.48 -10.96
C PHE A 492 -2.12 -5.54 -10.89
N GLY A 493 -2.05 -4.72 -9.83
CA GLY A 493 -0.97 -3.76 -9.60
C GLY A 493 0.07 -4.25 -8.61
N TYR A 494 1.35 -3.96 -8.88
CA TYR A 494 2.50 -4.40 -8.08
C TYR A 494 3.52 -3.28 -7.89
N SER A 495 3.91 -2.95 -6.66
CA SER A 495 4.99 -2.00 -6.37
C SER A 495 6.29 -2.69 -5.92
N GLY A 496 7.39 -1.94 -5.86
CA GLY A 496 8.68 -2.45 -5.44
C GLY A 496 8.86 -2.45 -3.92
N GLY A 497 9.87 -1.70 -3.46
CA GLY A 497 10.23 -1.56 -2.05
C GLY A 497 11.70 -1.18 -1.80
N ALA A 498 12.46 -0.86 -2.87
CA ALA A 498 13.77 -0.23 -2.76
C ALA A 498 13.63 1.31 -2.65
N SER A 499 14.72 1.99 -2.34
CA SER A 499 14.78 3.45 -2.23
C SER A 499 16.15 4.01 -2.64
N VAL A 500 16.14 5.23 -3.15
CA VAL A 500 17.33 5.94 -3.69
C VAL A 500 17.32 7.38 -3.23
N GLY A 501 18.45 7.87 -2.75
CA GLY A 501 18.65 9.28 -2.41
C GLY A 501 20.04 9.54 -1.84
N ASP A 502 20.26 10.77 -1.41
CA ASP A 502 20.83 11.15 -0.12
C ASP A 502 20.84 12.70 -0.10
N THR A 503 21.99 13.36 -0.28
CA THR A 503 22.08 14.83 -0.29
C THR A 503 22.68 15.45 -1.55
N ILE A 504 22.24 16.69 -1.82
CA ILE A 504 22.97 17.63 -2.68
C ILE A 504 23.47 18.77 -1.79
N TRP A 505 24.78 19.05 -1.80
CA TRP A 505 25.39 20.05 -0.92
C TRP A 505 26.41 20.94 -1.62
N TRP A 506 26.72 22.03 -0.94
CA TRP A 506 27.68 23.04 -1.34
C TRP A 506 29.04 22.72 -0.73
N ASP A 507 29.89 22.05 -1.50
CA ASP A 507 31.30 21.81 -1.18
C ASP A 507 32.04 23.16 -1.15
N LEU A 508 32.45 23.60 0.04
CA LEU A 508 33.07 24.92 0.25
C LEU A 508 34.59 24.87 0.13
N ASP A 509 35.25 23.80 0.60
CA ASP A 509 36.71 23.74 0.65
C ASP A 509 37.34 23.11 -0.61
N GLY A 510 36.63 22.17 -1.24
CA GLY A 510 36.98 21.47 -2.48
C GLY A 510 37.45 20.02 -2.28
N ASP A 511 37.25 19.42 -1.10
CA ASP A 511 37.74 18.06 -0.80
C ASP A 511 36.85 16.92 -1.33
N SER A 512 35.67 17.24 -1.89
CA SER A 512 34.72 16.30 -2.47
C SER A 512 34.06 15.33 -1.47
N SER A 513 33.97 15.71 -0.19
CA SER A 513 33.22 14.97 0.83
C SER A 513 32.45 15.92 1.75
N GLN A 514 31.18 15.63 2.03
CA GLN A 514 30.35 16.48 2.88
C GLN A 514 30.86 16.51 4.32
N GLN A 515 31.07 17.71 4.89
CA GLN A 515 31.41 17.84 6.31
C GLN A 515 30.63 18.94 7.07
N SER A 516 30.74 18.89 8.41
CA SER A 516 29.98 19.72 9.35
C SER A 516 30.35 21.20 9.26
N GLY A 517 29.58 21.97 8.50
CA GLY A 517 29.77 23.40 8.26
C GLY A 517 29.46 23.79 6.81
N GLU A 518 29.38 22.80 5.92
CA GLU A 518 28.99 22.99 4.53
C GLU A 518 27.47 23.16 4.39
N PRO A 519 26.98 24.18 3.64
CA PRO A 519 25.55 24.34 3.37
C PRO A 519 24.99 23.23 2.48
N ALA A 520 23.71 22.92 2.68
CA ALA A 520 22.97 22.07 1.76
C ALA A 520 22.37 22.88 0.59
N LEU A 521 22.14 22.23 -0.55
CA LEU A 521 21.54 22.87 -1.73
C LEU A 521 20.07 22.44 -1.88
N ALA A 522 19.20 23.27 -1.30
CA ALA A 522 17.75 23.13 -1.36
C ALA A 522 17.15 23.65 -2.69
N GLY A 523 16.01 23.12 -3.10
CA GLY A 523 15.27 23.62 -4.26
C GLY A 523 15.82 23.18 -5.63
N ILE A 524 16.67 22.15 -5.68
CA ILE A 524 17.25 21.60 -6.90
C ILE A 524 16.38 20.43 -7.38
N ASP A 525 15.90 20.44 -8.63
CA ASP A 525 15.18 19.29 -9.18
C ASP A 525 16.14 18.12 -9.50
N VAL A 526 15.72 16.93 -9.10
CA VAL A 526 16.40 15.64 -9.29
C VAL A 526 15.49 14.70 -10.05
N THR A 527 15.99 14.16 -11.16
CA THR A 527 15.29 13.17 -11.99
C THR A 527 15.88 11.79 -11.77
N LEU A 528 15.02 10.80 -11.49
CA LEU A 528 15.39 9.37 -11.48
C LEU A 528 14.78 8.71 -12.72
N THR A 529 15.60 8.10 -13.57
CA THR A 529 15.13 7.21 -14.64
C THR A 529 15.25 5.76 -14.19
N PHE A 530 14.18 4.99 -14.28
CA PHE A 530 14.20 3.51 -14.24
C PHE A 530 14.35 2.98 -15.66
N ALA A 531 15.24 2.01 -15.88
CA ALA A 531 15.53 1.45 -17.21
C ALA A 531 14.53 0.34 -17.67
N GLY A 532 13.31 0.37 -17.15
CA GLY A 532 12.29 -0.65 -17.44
C GLY A 532 12.64 -2.06 -16.97
N VAL A 533 11.86 -3.04 -17.43
CA VAL A 533 12.08 -4.46 -17.11
C VAL A 533 13.14 -5.11 -18.00
N ASP A 534 13.45 -4.53 -19.17
CA ASP A 534 14.56 -5.00 -20.02
C ASP A 534 15.96 -4.50 -19.57
N GLY A 535 15.98 -3.42 -18.78
CA GLY A 535 17.20 -2.82 -18.23
C GLY A 535 17.99 -1.93 -19.19
N VAL A 536 17.38 -1.41 -20.26
CA VAL A 536 18.05 -0.71 -21.37
C VAL A 536 17.47 0.69 -21.61
N PHE A 537 18.00 1.67 -20.86
CA PHE A 537 17.63 3.09 -20.96
C PHE A 537 17.44 3.62 -22.40
N GLY A 538 16.39 4.42 -22.58
CA GLY A 538 16.04 5.14 -23.81
C GLY A 538 15.19 4.33 -24.79
N ASN A 539 14.41 3.37 -24.28
CA ASN A 539 13.55 2.49 -25.06
C ASN A 539 12.07 2.99 -25.04
N GLY A 540 11.10 2.15 -24.64
CA GLY A 540 9.71 2.52 -24.38
C GLY A 540 9.12 2.07 -23.04
N ASP A 541 9.88 1.39 -22.17
CA ASP A 541 9.49 1.06 -20.78
C ASP A 541 10.34 1.80 -19.72
N ASP A 542 11.23 2.71 -20.13
CA ASP A 542 11.81 3.77 -19.29
C ASP A 542 10.72 4.52 -18.50
N ALA A 543 10.72 4.40 -17.17
CA ALA A 543 9.89 5.23 -16.28
C ALA A 543 10.73 6.40 -15.69
N VAL A 544 10.08 7.54 -15.46
CA VAL A 544 10.76 8.78 -15.01
C VAL A 544 10.06 9.37 -13.80
N TYR A 545 10.81 9.50 -12.70
CA TYR A 545 10.39 10.17 -11.47
C TYR A 545 11.13 11.49 -11.32
N THR A 546 10.50 12.47 -10.67
CA THR A 546 11.12 13.76 -10.33
C THR A 546 10.81 14.14 -8.89
N THR A 547 11.78 14.67 -8.17
CA THR A 547 11.62 15.26 -6.83
C THR A 547 12.52 16.49 -6.71
N THR A 548 12.29 17.35 -5.73
CA THR A 548 13.09 18.55 -5.47
C THR A 548 13.78 18.41 -4.11
N THR A 549 15.05 18.83 -3.98
CA THR A 549 15.75 18.78 -2.69
C THR A 549 15.07 19.65 -1.63
N ASP A 550 14.99 19.13 -0.41
CA ASP A 550 14.38 19.84 0.72
C ASP A 550 15.33 20.89 1.35
N ALA A 551 14.91 21.53 2.43
CA ALA A 551 15.71 22.56 3.12
C ALA A 551 17.01 22.03 3.77
N ALA A 552 17.23 20.72 3.81
CA ALA A 552 18.48 20.07 4.19
C ALA A 552 19.25 19.51 2.97
N GLY A 553 18.87 19.90 1.74
CA GLY A 553 19.41 19.39 0.48
C GLY A 553 19.11 17.91 0.24
N THR A 554 18.24 17.30 1.05
CA THR A 554 17.94 15.88 1.00
C THR A 554 16.90 15.59 -0.08
N TYR A 555 17.09 14.50 -0.81
CA TYR A 555 16.09 13.97 -1.74
C TYR A 555 15.96 12.46 -1.56
N LEU A 556 14.76 11.92 -1.83
CA LEU A 556 14.47 10.50 -1.66
C LEU A 556 13.37 10.04 -2.62
N PHE A 557 13.61 8.91 -3.26
CA PHE A 557 12.65 8.11 -4.00
C PHE A 557 12.41 6.79 -3.24
N THR A 558 11.17 6.31 -3.17
CA THR A 558 10.75 5.13 -2.39
C THR A 558 9.89 4.17 -3.22
N GLU A 559 9.58 2.99 -2.67
CA GLU A 559 8.80 1.92 -3.29
C GLU A 559 9.31 1.44 -4.67
N LEU A 560 10.58 1.73 -4.96
CA LEU A 560 11.20 1.48 -6.27
C LEU A 560 11.32 -0.02 -6.55
N PRO A 561 11.10 -0.45 -7.81
CA PRO A 561 11.34 -1.83 -8.23
C PRO A 561 12.84 -2.19 -8.20
N PRO A 562 13.19 -3.48 -8.09
CA PRO A 562 14.56 -3.94 -8.34
C PRO A 562 14.90 -3.81 -9.84
N GLY A 563 16.06 -3.25 -10.17
CA GLY A 563 16.48 -3.02 -11.56
C GLY A 563 17.53 -1.92 -11.70
N SER A 564 17.75 -1.43 -12.93
CA SER A 564 18.76 -0.40 -13.23
C SER A 564 18.17 1.00 -13.17
N PHE A 565 18.87 1.93 -12.53
CA PHE A 565 18.43 3.32 -12.35
C PHE A 565 19.52 4.32 -12.68
N ARG A 566 19.12 5.51 -13.13
CA ARG A 566 20.01 6.66 -13.31
C ARG A 566 19.45 7.88 -12.58
N VAL A 567 20.21 8.42 -11.64
CA VAL A 567 19.96 9.73 -11.03
C VAL A 567 20.55 10.81 -11.93
N VAL A 568 19.86 11.95 -12.04
CA VAL A 568 20.28 13.15 -12.77
C VAL A 568 19.90 14.38 -11.95
N VAL A 569 20.86 15.26 -11.68
CA VAL A 569 20.63 16.58 -11.07
C VAL A 569 20.41 17.62 -12.17
N ASP A 570 19.41 18.49 -12.08
CA ASP A 570 19.31 19.63 -13.01
C ASP A 570 20.28 20.74 -12.59
N GLU A 571 21.45 20.78 -13.25
CA GLU A 571 22.43 21.86 -13.06
C GLU A 571 21.88 23.27 -13.39
N GLY A 572 20.70 23.38 -13.99
CA GLY A 572 20.00 24.64 -14.26
C GLY A 572 19.47 25.37 -13.02
N ASP A 573 19.18 24.64 -11.94
CA ASP A 573 18.71 25.20 -10.67
C ASP A 573 19.85 25.62 -9.72
N LEU A 574 21.07 25.14 -9.99
CA LEU A 574 22.24 25.42 -9.16
C LEU A 574 22.63 26.92 -9.16
N PRO A 575 23.16 27.45 -8.04
CA PRO A 575 23.70 28.80 -7.98
C PRO A 575 24.68 29.11 -9.12
N PRO A 576 24.58 30.27 -9.80
CA PRO A 576 25.32 30.52 -11.04
C PRO A 576 26.85 30.40 -10.90
N GLY A 577 27.47 29.49 -11.65
CA GLY A 577 28.92 29.30 -11.63
C GLY A 577 29.41 28.35 -10.53
N MET A 578 28.53 27.52 -9.97
CA MET A 578 28.90 26.23 -9.39
C MET A 578 29.64 25.34 -10.40
N THR A 579 30.42 24.39 -9.88
CA THR A 579 31.04 23.28 -10.62
C THR A 579 31.01 22.03 -9.73
N GLN A 580 30.65 20.88 -10.28
CA GLN A 580 30.60 19.63 -9.51
C GLN A 580 32.00 19.23 -8.99
N THR A 581 32.05 18.74 -7.75
CA THR A 581 33.26 18.19 -7.10
C THR A 581 33.07 16.75 -6.65
N ALA A 582 31.90 16.41 -6.10
CA ALA A 582 31.55 15.05 -5.72
C ALA A 582 30.46 14.45 -6.62
N ASP A 583 30.61 13.16 -6.91
CA ASP A 583 29.82 12.40 -7.87
C ASP A 583 29.80 10.93 -7.41
N PRO A 584 28.64 10.25 -7.30
CA PRO A 584 28.58 8.89 -6.77
C PRO A 584 29.28 7.83 -7.64
N ASP A 585 29.29 7.98 -8.98
CA ASP A 585 30.00 7.06 -9.89
C ASP A 585 31.38 7.57 -10.33
N GLY A 586 31.61 8.88 -10.15
CA GLY A 586 32.88 9.56 -10.44
C GLY A 586 32.96 10.12 -11.85
N GLY A 587 31.85 10.18 -12.60
CA GLY A 587 31.75 10.76 -13.93
C GLY A 587 32.02 12.26 -13.96
N ALA A 588 31.52 12.99 -12.96
CA ALA A 588 31.49 14.45 -12.89
C ALA A 588 30.71 15.08 -14.07
N ASP A 589 29.52 14.55 -14.32
CA ASP A 589 28.55 15.03 -15.32
C ASP A 589 27.11 15.15 -14.79
N GLY A 590 26.96 15.33 -13.47
CA GLY A 590 25.70 15.54 -12.76
C GLY A 590 24.78 14.32 -12.66
N GLN A 591 25.32 13.12 -12.92
CA GLN A 591 24.55 11.89 -13.06
C GLN A 591 25.23 10.72 -12.35
N SER A 592 24.45 9.70 -11.98
CA SER A 592 24.97 8.43 -11.46
C SER A 592 24.10 7.28 -11.94
N THR A 593 24.71 6.15 -12.31
CA THR A 593 23.98 4.93 -12.71
C THR A 593 24.21 3.78 -11.72
N LEU A 594 23.13 3.31 -11.11
CA LEU A 594 23.12 2.23 -10.11
C LEU A 594 22.21 1.06 -10.51
N SER A 595 22.15 0.02 -9.68
CA SER A 595 21.17 -1.05 -9.82
C SER A 595 20.75 -1.58 -8.45
N LEU A 596 19.45 -1.56 -8.17
CA LEU A 596 18.85 -1.93 -6.88
C LEU A 596 18.44 -3.41 -6.85
N VAL A 597 18.56 -4.03 -5.68
CA VAL A 597 17.79 -5.23 -5.32
C VAL A 597 16.60 -4.87 -4.42
N TYR A 598 15.65 -5.81 -4.27
CA TYR A 598 14.46 -5.59 -3.45
C TYR A 598 14.79 -5.27 -1.99
N GLY A 599 14.18 -4.21 -1.45
CA GLY A 599 14.39 -3.75 -0.08
C GLY A 599 15.72 -3.03 0.14
N GLU A 600 16.46 -2.71 -0.92
CA GLU A 600 17.71 -1.94 -0.84
C GLU A 600 17.43 -0.44 -0.64
N ALA A 601 18.22 0.20 0.20
CA ALA A 601 18.19 1.64 0.40
C ALA A 601 19.56 2.19 0.02
N ASP A 602 19.69 2.63 -1.23
CA ASP A 602 20.89 3.29 -1.72
C ASP A 602 20.84 4.77 -1.30
N LEU A 603 21.22 4.99 -0.05
CA LEU A 603 21.46 6.29 0.58
C LEU A 603 22.97 6.55 0.51
N ALA A 604 23.41 6.84 -0.70
CA ALA A 604 24.79 7.16 -1.07
C ALA A 604 24.87 7.93 -2.41
N GLN A 605 23.75 8.41 -2.94
CA GLN A 605 23.70 9.16 -4.21
C GLN A 605 23.94 10.65 -3.96
N ASP A 606 25.09 10.92 -3.33
CA ASP A 606 25.56 12.21 -2.85
C ASP A 606 26.21 13.05 -3.98
N PHE A 607 25.68 14.25 -4.26
CA PHE A 607 26.22 15.18 -5.26
C PHE A 607 26.72 16.49 -4.62
N GLY A 608 28.02 16.76 -4.75
CA GLY A 608 28.68 17.94 -4.17
C GLY A 608 29.04 18.96 -5.24
N TYR A 609 28.70 20.23 -5.01
CA TYR A 609 28.93 21.34 -5.94
C TYR A 609 29.64 22.51 -5.28
N ARG A 610 30.59 23.10 -6.00
CA ARG A 610 31.48 24.15 -5.49
C ARG A 610 31.53 25.37 -6.39
N GLY A 611 31.34 26.54 -5.81
CA GLY A 611 31.57 27.82 -6.48
C GLY A 611 33.06 28.14 -6.63
N ILE A 612 33.38 29.05 -7.56
CA ILE A 612 34.76 29.35 -7.98
C ILE A 612 35.23 30.77 -7.64
N GLY A 613 34.44 31.52 -6.85
CA GLY A 613 34.81 32.80 -6.27
C GLY A 613 35.18 32.73 -4.78
N SER A 614 35.50 33.88 -4.18
CA SER A 614 35.69 34.05 -2.74
C SER A 614 35.46 35.49 -2.27
N ILE A 615 35.09 35.65 -1.00
CA ILE A 615 34.94 36.95 -0.33
C ILE A 615 35.75 36.96 0.96
N GLY A 616 36.41 38.08 1.24
CA GLY A 616 37.05 38.38 2.51
C GLY A 616 37.94 39.62 2.38
N ASP A 617 38.48 40.08 3.50
CA ASP A 617 39.76 40.77 3.60
C ASP A 617 40.20 40.79 5.07
N PHE A 618 39.82 41.83 5.82
CA PHE A 618 40.46 42.19 7.08
C PHE A 618 39.49 42.87 8.06
N VAL A 619 39.66 42.61 9.36
CA VAL A 619 39.01 43.38 10.44
C VAL A 619 40.11 44.01 11.29
N TRP A 620 40.04 45.31 11.56
CA TRP A 620 41.13 46.03 12.25
C TRP A 620 40.67 47.06 13.28
N TYR A 621 41.55 47.34 14.24
CA TYR A 621 41.38 48.42 15.19
C TYR A 621 41.80 49.74 14.54
N ASP A 622 40.82 50.52 14.14
CA ASP A 622 40.97 51.93 13.76
C ASP A 622 41.30 52.74 15.03
N VAL A 623 42.61 52.97 15.23
CA VAL A 623 43.14 53.60 16.44
C VAL A 623 42.84 55.10 16.44
N ASN A 624 42.74 55.68 15.25
CA ASN A 624 42.71 57.12 15.05
C ASN A 624 41.29 57.68 14.85
N GLY A 625 40.35 56.85 14.39
CA GLY A 625 38.94 57.15 14.16
C GLY A 625 38.62 57.76 12.81
N ASP A 626 39.42 57.50 11.76
CA ASP A 626 39.20 58.04 10.40
C ASP A 626 38.72 57.02 9.36
N GLY A 627 38.64 55.74 9.72
CA GLY A 627 38.13 54.67 8.86
C GLY A 627 39.03 54.32 7.67
N VAL A 628 40.35 54.58 7.77
CA VAL A 628 41.34 54.21 6.75
C VAL A 628 42.40 53.32 7.39
N GLN A 629 42.54 52.08 6.93
CA GLN A 629 43.56 51.13 7.41
C GLN A 629 44.97 51.71 7.24
N ASP A 630 45.56 52.19 8.34
CA ASP A 630 46.92 52.74 8.35
C ASP A 630 47.97 51.66 8.69
N SER A 631 49.24 51.92 8.37
CA SER A 631 50.29 50.87 8.34
C SER A 631 50.71 50.27 9.69
N ASP A 632 50.22 50.88 10.77
CA ASP A 632 50.55 50.62 12.17
C ASP A 632 49.30 50.26 13.00
N GLU A 633 48.14 50.14 12.35
CA GLU A 633 46.89 49.68 12.96
C GLU A 633 46.80 48.14 13.00
N PRO A 634 46.49 47.51 14.16
CA PRO A 634 46.49 46.06 14.28
C PRO A 634 45.17 45.44 13.81
N GLY A 635 45.26 44.28 13.15
CA GLY A 635 44.09 43.43 12.89
C GLY A 635 43.52 42.82 14.17
N VAL A 636 42.21 42.60 14.20
CA VAL A 636 41.46 42.09 15.37
C VAL A 636 41.16 40.60 15.17
N ALA A 637 41.75 39.76 16.03
CA ALA A 637 41.57 38.32 15.99
C ALA A 637 40.27 37.87 16.70
N GLY A 638 39.70 36.75 16.24
CA GLY A 638 38.56 36.14 16.90
C GLY A 638 37.22 36.86 16.73
N ALA A 639 37.09 37.76 15.75
CA ALA A 639 35.82 38.37 15.37
C ALA A 639 35.07 37.46 14.38
N ASP A 640 33.77 37.23 14.59
CA ASP A 640 32.96 36.46 13.65
C ASP A 640 32.41 37.35 12.52
N VAL A 641 32.58 36.92 11.28
CA VAL A 641 32.02 37.53 10.08
C VAL A 641 31.11 36.52 9.39
N THR A 642 29.88 36.91 9.09
CA THR A 642 28.91 36.10 8.35
C THR A 642 28.81 36.59 6.90
N VAL A 643 28.98 35.69 5.95
CA VAL A 643 28.75 35.94 4.51
C VAL A 643 27.42 35.28 4.13
N THR A 644 26.39 36.08 3.89
CA THR A 644 25.04 35.62 3.51
C THR A 644 24.86 35.75 2.00
N TYR A 645 24.72 34.63 1.30
CA TYR A 645 24.35 34.57 -0.12
C TYR A 645 22.85 34.79 -0.29
N PHE A 646 22.42 35.65 -1.22
CA PHE A 646 21.01 36.03 -1.44
C PHE A 646 20.19 35.00 -2.25
N GLY A 647 20.56 33.72 -2.20
CA GLY A 647 19.95 32.66 -3.01
C GLY A 647 20.01 32.88 -4.53
N PRO A 648 19.38 31.98 -5.33
CA PRO A 648 19.21 32.17 -6.76
C PRO A 648 18.26 33.33 -7.14
N ASP A 649 17.35 33.75 -6.25
CA ASP A 649 16.41 34.86 -6.52
C ASP A 649 17.08 36.24 -6.43
N GLY A 650 18.15 36.36 -5.64
CA GLY A 650 18.99 37.55 -5.50
C GLY A 650 18.44 38.61 -4.53
N VAL A 651 17.54 38.23 -3.60
CA VAL A 651 16.86 39.11 -2.65
C VAL A 651 17.02 38.61 -1.21
N LEU A 652 17.93 39.27 -0.48
CA LEU A 652 18.12 39.07 0.97
C LEU A 652 16.80 39.13 1.76
N GLY A 653 16.68 38.22 2.74
CA GLY A 653 15.46 37.97 3.52
C GLY A 653 14.58 36.87 2.90
N GLY A 654 15.16 36.02 2.05
CA GLY A 654 14.51 34.95 1.30
C GLY A 654 14.27 33.67 2.10
N GLY A 655 13.93 32.60 1.38
CA GLY A 655 13.92 31.23 1.92
C GLY A 655 15.16 30.42 1.51
N ASP A 656 15.92 30.99 0.58
CA ASP A 656 17.08 30.50 -0.15
C ASP A 656 18.37 31.25 0.22
N ASP A 657 18.31 32.11 1.24
CA ASP A 657 19.48 32.75 1.85
C ASP A 657 20.38 31.70 2.52
N VAL A 658 21.69 31.75 2.22
CA VAL A 658 22.69 30.84 2.81
C VAL A 658 23.76 31.64 3.55
N ALA A 659 23.75 31.56 4.88
CA ALA A 659 24.70 32.25 5.77
C ALA A 659 25.89 31.36 6.14
N ILE A 660 27.11 31.82 5.84
CA ILE A 660 28.36 31.13 6.13
C ILE A 660 29.17 31.97 7.13
N ALA A 661 29.36 31.47 8.35
CA ALA A 661 30.14 32.16 9.38
C ALA A 661 31.63 31.75 9.34
N VAL A 662 32.52 32.74 9.45
CA VAL A 662 33.98 32.55 9.54
C VAL A 662 34.56 33.50 10.60
N MET A 663 35.54 33.03 11.36
CA MET A 663 36.21 33.80 12.40
C MET A 663 37.55 34.37 11.88
N THR A 664 37.89 35.61 12.23
CA THR A 664 39.18 36.22 11.86
C THR A 664 40.36 35.50 12.50
N ASP A 665 41.44 35.36 11.74
CA ASP A 665 42.67 34.72 12.21
C ASP A 665 43.45 35.59 13.19
N SER A 666 44.58 35.07 13.70
CA SER A 666 45.47 35.79 14.65
C SER A 666 46.17 37.02 14.08
N THR A 667 45.80 37.48 12.88
CA THR A 667 46.25 38.72 12.26
C THR A 667 45.09 39.60 11.78
N GLY A 668 43.83 39.22 12.01
CA GLY A 668 42.63 39.95 11.56
C GLY A 668 42.13 39.58 10.15
N ASN A 669 42.78 38.64 9.45
CA ASN A 669 42.34 38.23 8.11
C ASN A 669 41.15 37.27 8.18
N TYR A 670 40.24 37.33 7.21
CA TYR A 670 39.19 36.32 7.00
C TYR A 670 38.97 36.04 5.51
N THR A 671 38.47 34.86 5.16
CA THR A 671 38.10 34.52 3.77
C THR A 671 37.10 33.37 3.76
N VAL A 672 36.00 33.54 3.02
CA VAL A 672 35.08 32.46 2.62
C VAL A 672 35.37 32.10 1.15
N PRO A 673 35.97 30.92 0.87
CA PRO A 673 36.16 30.42 -0.48
C PRO A 673 34.92 29.68 -0.99
N GLY A 674 34.96 29.20 -2.24
CA GLY A 674 33.93 28.30 -2.75
C GLY A 674 32.64 28.97 -3.21
N LEU A 675 32.64 30.30 -3.40
CA LEU A 675 31.41 31.09 -3.60
C LEU A 675 30.92 31.10 -5.07
N PRO A 676 29.62 30.90 -5.34
CA PRO A 676 29.03 31.12 -6.67
C PRO A 676 28.95 32.62 -7.03
N ALA A 677 28.44 32.94 -8.21
CA ALA A 677 28.20 34.32 -8.64
C ALA A 677 26.81 34.79 -8.21
N GLY A 678 26.71 35.95 -7.56
CA GLY A 678 25.44 36.51 -7.13
C GLY A 678 25.57 37.70 -6.18
N GLY A 679 24.52 37.97 -5.42
CA GLY A 679 24.49 38.99 -4.37
C GLY A 679 24.81 38.38 -3.00
N TYR A 680 25.50 39.15 -2.17
CA TYR A 680 25.93 38.80 -0.82
C TYR A 680 25.78 39.99 0.12
N GLU A 681 25.48 39.69 1.37
CA GLU A 681 25.70 40.57 2.52
C GLU A 681 26.88 40.00 3.31
N VAL A 682 27.73 40.88 3.81
CA VAL A 682 28.83 40.52 4.69
C VAL A 682 28.64 41.30 5.97
N ALA A 683 28.45 40.59 7.08
CA ALA A 683 28.06 41.17 8.37
C ALA A 683 29.06 40.78 9.47
N LEU A 684 29.58 41.77 10.18
CA LEU A 684 30.43 41.61 11.36
C LEU A 684 29.55 41.44 12.61
N ASP A 685 29.70 40.33 13.35
CA ASP A 685 28.89 40.10 14.56
C ASP A 685 29.34 41.00 15.72
N THR A 686 28.68 42.16 15.83
CA THR A 686 28.88 43.14 16.90
C THR A 686 28.55 42.63 18.31
N VAL A 687 27.99 41.43 18.46
CA VAL A 687 27.72 40.76 19.75
C VAL A 687 28.84 39.81 20.16
N THR A 688 29.56 39.20 19.21
CA THR A 688 30.72 38.34 19.50
C THR A 688 32.08 39.03 19.38
N LEU A 689 32.11 40.26 18.82
CA LEU A 689 33.29 41.13 18.82
C LEU A 689 34.05 41.12 20.17
N PRO A 690 35.40 41.10 20.17
CA PRO A 690 36.18 41.16 21.40
C PRO A 690 35.80 42.35 22.30
N THR A 691 35.72 42.10 23.61
CA THR A 691 35.04 42.99 24.56
C THR A 691 35.65 44.38 24.61
N GLY A 692 34.85 45.39 24.27
CA GLY A 692 35.23 46.80 24.28
C GLY A 692 35.42 47.42 22.90
N PHE A 693 35.30 46.64 21.82
CA PHE A 693 35.23 47.13 20.45
C PHE A 693 33.79 47.37 19.98
N THR A 694 33.65 48.28 19.01
CA THR A 694 32.42 48.61 18.27
C THR A 694 32.78 48.93 16.82
N ALA A 695 31.95 48.56 15.85
CA ALA A 695 32.21 48.86 14.44
C ALA A 695 32.19 50.38 14.16
N SER A 696 33.15 50.88 13.37
CA SER A 696 33.29 52.31 13.01
C SER A 696 33.04 52.60 11.54
N SER A 697 33.51 51.75 10.62
CA SER A 697 33.27 51.89 9.17
C SER A 697 33.46 50.58 8.41
N ASP A 698 32.83 50.51 7.24
CA ASP A 698 32.91 49.43 6.26
C ASP A 698 33.37 49.98 4.88
N ILE A 699 33.55 49.12 3.88
CA ILE A 699 33.93 49.54 2.51
C ILE A 699 32.88 50.41 1.79
N ASP A 700 31.58 50.13 1.93
CA ASP A 700 30.54 50.81 1.14
C ASP A 700 30.05 52.13 1.79
N GLY A 701 30.38 52.36 3.06
CA GLY A 701 30.08 53.56 3.83
C GLY A 701 28.62 53.59 4.30
N GLY A 702 28.07 52.40 4.56
CA GLY A 702 26.66 52.12 4.83
C GLY A 702 26.37 52.04 6.32
N ASP A 703 26.19 50.82 6.83
CA ASP A 703 26.29 50.52 8.25
C ASP A 703 27.69 49.95 8.53
N ALA A 704 28.31 50.37 9.63
CA ALA A 704 29.70 50.00 9.92
C ALA A 704 29.92 48.49 10.12
N ALA A 705 28.84 47.72 10.32
CA ALA A 705 28.87 46.27 10.50
C ALA A 705 28.34 45.47 9.31
N GLU A 706 27.81 46.07 8.24
CA GLU A 706 27.11 45.38 7.14
C GLU A 706 27.47 45.98 5.76
N SER A 707 28.11 45.19 4.87
CA SER A 707 28.44 45.60 3.49
C SER A 707 27.74 44.75 2.43
N THR A 708 27.23 45.38 1.36
CA THR A 708 26.60 44.63 0.24
C THR A 708 27.60 44.36 -0.90
N VAL A 709 27.82 43.07 -1.20
CA VAL A 709 28.81 42.60 -2.18
C VAL A 709 28.13 41.90 -3.36
N ILE A 710 28.44 42.31 -4.59
CA ILE A 710 28.11 41.52 -5.80
C ILE A 710 29.37 40.78 -6.25
N LEU A 711 29.28 39.46 -6.38
CA LEU A 711 30.38 38.60 -6.80
C LEU A 711 30.14 38.10 -8.24
N GLY A 712 31.07 38.40 -9.15
CA GLY A 712 31.08 37.81 -10.49
C GLY A 712 31.62 36.38 -10.49
N ALA A 713 31.33 35.62 -11.54
CA ALA A 713 31.89 34.28 -11.72
C ALA A 713 33.43 34.31 -11.71
N SER A 714 34.04 33.44 -10.90
CA SER A 714 35.49 33.40 -10.63
C SER A 714 36.08 34.67 -9.99
N GLN A 715 35.25 35.55 -9.40
CA GLN A 715 35.76 36.74 -8.72
C GLN A 715 36.24 36.41 -7.31
N VAL A 716 37.42 36.94 -7.00
CA VAL A 716 37.98 37.01 -5.66
C VAL A 716 37.85 38.45 -5.19
N ARG A 717 37.19 38.69 -4.05
CA ARG A 717 37.28 39.95 -3.30
C ARG A 717 38.35 39.79 -2.21
N THR A 718 39.16 40.82 -2.06
CA THR A 718 40.22 41.04 -1.04
C THR A 718 40.24 42.55 -0.81
N ASP A 719 39.05 43.02 -0.42
CA ASP A 719 38.58 44.40 -0.37
C ASP A 719 37.14 44.41 0.20
N VAL A 720 36.93 43.64 1.27
CA VAL A 720 35.70 43.68 2.08
C VAL A 720 36.18 43.68 3.53
N ASP A 721 36.28 44.87 4.08
CA ASP A 721 37.05 45.17 5.28
C ASP A 721 36.19 45.95 6.29
N PHE A 722 36.44 45.69 7.58
CA PHE A 722 35.68 46.32 8.68
C PHE A 722 36.61 46.96 9.71
N ALA A 723 36.42 48.24 9.95
CA ALA A 723 37.06 48.98 11.03
C ALA A 723 36.26 48.85 12.33
N VAL A 724 36.95 48.64 13.44
CA VAL A 724 36.40 48.75 14.79
C VAL A 724 37.16 49.79 15.62
N VAL A 725 36.44 50.58 16.40
CA VAL A 725 36.97 51.48 17.44
C VAL A 725 36.63 50.95 18.82
N GLY A 726 37.46 51.25 19.81
CA GLY A 726 37.10 51.02 21.20
C GLY A 726 36.09 52.03 21.75
N ASP A 727 35.35 51.67 22.80
CA ASP A 727 34.27 52.51 23.35
C ASP A 727 34.62 53.35 24.60
N ALA A 728 35.87 53.24 25.07
CA ALA A 728 36.40 53.95 26.23
C ALA A 728 37.38 55.10 25.84
N SER A 729 37.90 55.82 26.83
CA SER A 729 38.82 56.95 26.62
C SER A 729 39.76 57.23 27.80
N LEU A 730 40.96 57.73 27.47
CA LEU A 730 41.90 58.31 28.43
C LEU A 730 42.12 59.78 28.13
N SER A 731 42.31 60.57 29.18
CA SER A 731 42.64 61.99 29.08
C SER A 731 43.49 62.42 30.27
N GLY A 732 43.99 63.64 30.23
CA GLY A 732 44.76 64.19 31.34
C GLY A 732 45.32 65.56 31.05
N THR A 733 46.01 66.10 32.05
CA THR A 733 46.78 67.33 31.95
C THR A 733 48.21 67.07 32.39
N VAL A 734 49.19 67.62 31.69
CA VAL A 734 50.54 67.84 32.22
C VAL A 734 50.59 69.28 32.72
N TRP A 735 50.86 69.56 34.01
CA TRP A 735 50.92 70.93 34.54
C TRP A 735 52.19 71.23 35.35
N ASN A 736 52.46 72.53 35.48
CA ASN A 736 53.48 73.08 36.37
C ASN A 736 52.93 73.12 37.81
N ASP A 737 53.28 72.11 38.59
CA ASP A 737 53.10 72.07 40.04
C ASP A 737 54.10 73.05 40.66
N VAL A 738 53.61 74.21 41.09
CA VAL A 738 54.46 75.31 41.57
C VAL A 738 54.91 75.08 43.01
N ASN A 739 54.23 74.19 43.74
CA ASN A 739 54.32 74.06 45.18
C ASN A 739 54.99 72.74 45.65
N GLY A 740 54.93 71.70 44.82
CA GLY A 740 55.56 70.39 45.02
C GLY A 740 54.68 69.34 45.70
N ASP A 741 53.37 69.57 45.88
CA ASP A 741 52.47 68.66 46.60
C ASP A 741 51.75 67.61 45.74
N GLY A 742 51.93 67.65 44.41
CA GLY A 742 51.36 66.69 43.48
C GLY A 742 49.85 66.85 43.25
N VAL A 743 49.25 67.99 43.62
CA VAL A 743 47.82 68.28 43.43
C VAL A 743 47.64 69.52 42.54
N MET A 744 46.95 69.36 41.40
CA MET A 744 46.69 70.47 40.48
C MET A 744 45.86 71.60 41.15
N ASP A 745 46.51 72.73 41.44
CA ASP A 745 45.93 73.81 42.25
C ASP A 745 45.44 75.01 41.41
N SER A 746 44.62 75.87 42.02
CA SER A 746 43.86 76.91 41.32
C SER A 746 44.70 78.12 40.89
N GLY A 747 45.40 77.95 39.76
CA GLY A 747 46.26 78.97 39.15
C GLY A 747 47.46 78.38 38.41
N GLU A 748 47.68 77.08 38.55
CA GLU A 748 48.72 76.33 37.87
C GLU A 748 48.44 76.20 36.37
N ALA A 749 49.50 76.08 35.57
CA ALA A 749 49.43 76.18 34.13
C ALA A 749 49.90 74.88 33.47
N GLY A 750 49.15 74.43 32.46
CA GLY A 750 49.53 73.28 31.67
C GLY A 750 50.82 73.47 30.87
N ILE A 751 51.61 72.41 30.74
CA ILE A 751 52.90 72.39 30.07
C ILE A 751 52.74 71.73 28.69
N PRO A 752 52.93 72.46 27.58
CA PRO A 752 52.77 71.94 26.22
C PRO A 752 54.01 71.20 25.71
N GLY A 753 53.81 70.20 24.85
CA GLY A 753 54.89 69.51 24.13
C GLY A 753 55.57 68.37 24.88
N VAL A 754 55.03 67.94 26.03
CA VAL A 754 55.48 66.76 26.79
C VAL A 754 54.75 65.53 26.25
N SER A 755 55.46 64.43 26.05
CA SER A 755 54.90 63.18 25.54
C SER A 755 54.42 62.26 26.67
N VAL A 756 53.25 61.64 26.43
CA VAL A 756 52.63 60.65 27.31
C VAL A 756 52.44 59.38 26.49
N VAL A 757 53.04 58.28 26.94
CA VAL A 757 52.97 56.96 26.31
C VAL A 757 51.84 56.17 26.97
N VAL A 758 50.90 55.68 26.17
CA VAL A 758 49.80 54.83 26.62
C VAL A 758 49.99 53.45 26.02
N THR A 759 50.24 52.46 26.86
CA THR A 759 50.30 51.04 26.45
C THR A 759 49.02 50.34 26.88
N TRP A 760 48.30 49.75 25.93
CA TRP A 760 47.17 48.85 26.18
C TRP A 760 47.67 47.41 26.20
N ASP A 761 47.47 46.67 27.31
CA ASP A 761 47.77 45.23 27.37
C ASP A 761 46.62 44.42 26.76
N GLY A 762 46.49 44.50 25.43
CA GLY A 762 45.46 43.83 24.64
C GLY A 762 45.62 42.30 24.56
N PRO A 763 44.56 41.57 24.16
CA PRO A 763 44.56 40.11 24.12
C PRO A 763 45.61 39.53 23.16
N ASP A 764 45.88 40.23 22.05
CA ASP A 764 46.86 39.85 21.02
C ASP A 764 48.26 40.43 21.26
N GLY A 765 48.43 41.25 22.30
CA GLY A 765 49.69 41.86 22.70
C GLY A 765 49.60 43.35 23.03
N PRO A 766 50.70 43.96 23.50
CA PRO A 766 50.72 45.36 23.92
C PRO A 766 50.70 46.32 22.71
N VAL A 767 49.71 47.20 22.66
CA VAL A 767 49.60 48.30 21.68
C VAL A 767 50.07 49.60 22.32
N VAL A 768 51.01 50.31 21.70
CA VAL A 768 51.66 51.51 22.26
C VAL A 768 51.28 52.74 21.44
N ILE A 769 50.64 53.71 22.09
CA ILE A 769 50.16 54.97 21.50
C ILE A 769 50.89 56.14 22.19
N VAL A 770 51.39 57.12 21.44
CA VAL A 770 52.13 58.26 22.00
C VAL A 770 51.38 59.56 21.75
N MET A 771 50.90 60.17 22.84
CA MET A 771 50.24 61.48 22.83
C MET A 771 51.22 62.59 23.19
N VAL A 772 50.94 63.82 22.75
CA VAL A 772 51.74 65.01 23.09
C VAL A 772 50.82 66.08 23.67
N SER A 773 51.20 66.66 24.80
CA SER A 773 50.38 67.65 25.53
C SER A 773 50.14 68.92 24.71
N GLY A 774 48.89 69.35 24.69
CA GLY A 774 48.39 70.52 23.96
C GLY A 774 48.84 71.85 24.56
N ALA A 775 48.42 72.95 23.93
CA ALA A 775 48.84 74.32 24.29
C ALA A 775 48.46 74.78 25.72
N ASP A 776 47.59 74.02 26.39
CA ASP A 776 47.11 74.18 27.76
C ASP A 776 47.43 72.96 28.64
N GLY A 777 48.40 72.13 28.23
CA GLY A 777 48.83 70.91 28.92
C GLY A 777 47.91 69.70 28.73
N SER A 778 46.72 69.87 28.13
CA SER A 778 45.76 68.78 27.98
C SER A 778 46.17 67.73 26.95
N TRP A 779 45.83 66.47 27.21
CA TRP A 779 45.92 65.37 26.26
C TRP A 779 44.67 64.49 26.35
N ASN A 780 44.29 63.87 25.22
CA ASN A 780 43.06 63.09 25.11
C ASN A 780 43.21 62.02 24.03
N LEU A 781 43.05 60.76 24.41
CA LEU A 781 43.07 59.58 23.56
C LEU A 781 41.66 58.92 23.61
N PRO A 782 40.83 59.13 22.58
CA PRO A 782 39.52 58.49 22.47
C PRO A 782 39.67 57.06 21.91
N ASN A 783 38.55 56.42 21.58
CA ASN A 783 38.48 55.18 20.79
C ASN A 783 39.20 53.97 21.42
N LEU A 784 39.43 53.97 22.73
CA LEU A 784 40.20 52.95 23.44
C LEU A 784 39.33 51.75 23.81
N PRO A 785 39.77 50.49 23.58
CA PRO A 785 39.04 49.32 24.07
C PRO A 785 38.93 49.27 25.61
N SER A 786 37.96 48.52 26.12
CA SER A 786 37.96 48.15 27.55
C SER A 786 39.13 47.21 27.86
N GLY A 787 39.84 47.43 28.97
CA GLY A 787 41.02 46.65 29.32
C GLY A 787 41.93 47.33 30.33
N ASP A 788 43.11 46.76 30.54
CA ASP A 788 44.17 47.32 31.39
C ASP A 788 45.17 48.13 30.54
N TYR A 789 45.56 49.28 31.07
CA TYR A 789 46.46 50.25 30.43
C TYR A 789 47.57 50.65 31.39
N THR A 790 48.77 50.92 30.84
CA THR A 790 49.83 51.65 31.53
C THR A 790 50.03 52.99 30.83
N VAL A 791 49.90 54.08 31.58
CA VAL A 791 50.21 55.44 31.13
C VAL A 791 51.55 55.85 31.72
N GLU A 792 52.52 56.19 30.88
CA GLU A 792 53.91 56.51 31.25
C GLU A 792 54.32 57.89 30.71
N LEU A 793 55.02 58.67 31.52
CA LEU A 793 55.63 59.94 31.13
C LEU A 793 56.94 59.71 30.37
N ASP A 794 57.07 60.21 29.14
CA ASP A 794 58.37 60.23 28.45
C ASP A 794 59.25 61.35 29.03
N GLU A 795 60.03 61.02 30.06
CA GLU A 795 61.00 61.89 30.71
C GLU A 795 61.99 62.55 29.73
N SER A 796 62.22 61.99 28.53
CA SER A 796 63.11 62.60 27.53
C SER A 796 62.50 63.85 26.86
N THR A 797 61.22 64.10 27.07
CA THR A 797 60.47 65.27 26.58
C THR A 797 60.15 66.30 27.68
N VAL A 798 60.42 65.98 28.94
CA VAL A 798 60.25 66.89 30.08
C VAL A 798 61.24 68.07 29.97
N PRO A 799 60.84 69.31 30.31
CA PRO A 799 61.77 70.44 30.38
C PRO A 799 62.94 70.15 31.33
N ALA A 800 64.17 70.41 30.90
CA ALA A 800 65.39 70.03 31.63
C ALA A 800 65.63 70.81 32.94
N ASP A 801 64.73 71.72 33.30
CA ASP A 801 64.62 72.48 34.54
C ASP A 801 63.40 72.04 35.40
N MET A 802 62.74 70.93 35.05
CA MET A 802 61.59 70.37 35.77
C MET A 802 61.77 68.89 36.13
N SER A 803 61.06 68.44 37.18
CA SER A 803 61.03 67.04 37.64
C SER A 803 59.60 66.63 38.04
N PRO A 804 59.19 65.37 37.89
CA PRO A 804 57.85 64.91 38.27
C PRO A 804 57.56 65.01 39.77
N THR A 805 56.34 65.43 40.11
CA THR A 805 55.81 65.43 41.50
C THR A 805 54.68 64.40 41.69
N THR A 806 54.03 63.97 40.61
CA THR A 806 53.17 62.79 40.56
C THR A 806 54.00 61.54 40.19
N PRO A 807 53.44 60.31 40.33
CA PRO A 807 54.02 59.13 39.69
C PRO A 807 54.26 59.34 38.19
N ILE A 808 55.34 58.75 37.68
CA ILE A 808 55.66 58.76 36.23
C ILE A 808 54.90 57.68 35.46
N ASP A 809 54.44 56.65 36.16
CA ASP A 809 53.65 55.53 35.65
C ASP A 809 52.31 55.40 36.38
N ALA A 810 51.25 55.09 35.64
CA ALA A 810 49.91 54.88 36.17
C ALA A 810 49.21 53.70 35.47
N ALA A 811 48.89 52.66 36.23
CA ALA A 811 48.05 51.55 35.77
C ALA A 811 46.56 51.93 35.85
N VAL A 812 45.82 51.75 34.75
CA VAL A 812 44.41 52.15 34.61
C VAL A 812 43.59 51.04 33.96
N THR A 813 42.59 50.52 34.68
CA THR A 813 41.58 49.62 34.10
C THR A 813 40.41 50.42 33.56
N LEU A 814 40.19 50.42 32.24
CA LEU A 814 39.00 51.00 31.60
C LEU A 814 37.89 49.95 31.49
N PRO A 815 36.70 50.16 32.09
CA PRO A 815 35.51 49.37 31.76
C PRO A 815 34.96 49.76 30.38
N ILE A 816 34.07 48.91 29.84
CA ILE A 816 33.23 49.20 28.66
C ILE A 816 32.49 50.54 28.86
N GLY A 817 32.58 51.43 27.86
CA GLY A 817 32.05 52.80 27.88
C GLY A 817 32.74 53.73 28.88
N GLY A 818 33.95 53.36 29.32
CA GLY A 818 34.66 53.97 30.42
C GLY A 818 35.40 55.26 30.05
N SER A 819 35.70 56.07 31.06
CA SER A 819 36.69 57.13 30.93
C SER A 819 37.48 57.29 32.23
N ALA A 820 38.76 57.60 32.08
CA ALA A 820 39.64 57.92 33.19
C ALA A 820 40.52 59.14 32.85
N VAL A 821 41.04 59.76 33.91
CA VAL A 821 41.92 60.91 33.84
C VAL A 821 43.24 60.53 34.52
N VAL A 822 44.36 60.67 33.79
CA VAL A 822 45.72 60.51 34.34
C VAL A 822 46.43 61.86 34.27
N ASP A 823 46.54 62.48 35.43
CA ASP A 823 46.98 63.85 35.61
C ASP A 823 48.45 63.83 36.11
N ILE A 824 49.36 64.50 35.38
CA ILE A 824 50.81 64.49 35.60
C ILE A 824 51.32 65.87 36.05
N GLY A 825 51.83 65.96 37.27
CA GLY A 825 52.46 67.17 37.83
C GLY A 825 53.97 67.18 37.62
N LEU A 826 54.50 68.30 37.13
CA LEU A 826 55.94 68.57 36.97
C LEU A 826 56.27 69.88 37.69
N ALA A 827 57.35 69.95 38.47
CA ALA A 827 57.77 71.16 39.20
C ALA A 827 59.16 71.64 38.79
N GLU A 828 59.38 72.96 38.77
CA GLU A 828 60.72 73.55 38.55
C GLU A 828 61.71 73.13 39.65
N VAL A 829 62.83 72.50 39.27
CA VAL A 829 63.78 71.93 40.23
C VAL A 829 64.53 72.99 41.02
N VAL A 830 64.82 72.67 42.27
CA VAL A 830 65.41 73.56 43.26
C VAL A 830 66.77 73.04 43.74
N THR A 831 67.58 73.94 44.33
CA THR A 831 68.91 73.60 44.85
C THR A 831 69.06 74.01 46.32
N LEU A 832 69.69 73.15 47.11
CA LEU A 832 69.88 73.33 48.55
C LEU A 832 71.30 72.91 48.96
N GLY A 833 72.07 73.83 49.56
CA GLY A 833 73.45 73.55 49.95
C GLY A 833 73.98 74.58 50.94
N SER A 834 75.21 74.38 51.42
CA SER A 834 75.97 75.35 52.21
C SER A 834 77.37 74.86 52.58
N THR A 835 77.99 75.47 53.60
CA THR A 835 79.27 75.04 54.18
C THR A 835 79.07 74.44 55.58
N VAL A 836 79.92 73.48 55.94
CA VAL A 836 80.15 73.00 57.31
C VAL A 836 81.58 73.40 57.70
N TRP A 837 81.77 74.14 58.81
CA TRP A 837 83.07 74.74 59.15
C TRP A 837 83.38 74.76 60.65
N ILE A 838 84.65 75.05 60.97
CA ILE A 838 85.14 75.20 62.34
C ILE A 838 84.90 76.64 62.80
N ASP A 839 83.80 76.87 63.51
CA ASP A 839 83.47 78.13 64.20
C ASP A 839 84.39 78.30 65.42
N LEU A 840 85.54 78.92 65.18
CA LEU A 840 86.58 79.18 66.18
C LEU A 840 86.15 80.27 67.17
N ASN A 841 85.33 81.22 66.72
CA ASN A 841 85.00 82.42 67.48
C ASN A 841 83.70 82.27 68.32
N GLY A 842 82.73 81.49 67.82
CA GLY A 842 81.44 81.19 68.45
C GLY A 842 80.31 82.15 68.07
N ASP A 843 80.36 82.81 66.90
CA ASP A 843 79.31 83.75 66.44
C ASP A 843 78.46 83.25 65.26
N GLY A 844 78.79 82.09 64.69
CA GLY A 844 78.00 81.45 63.64
C GLY A 844 78.13 82.06 62.24
N VAL A 845 79.19 82.84 61.98
CA VAL A 845 79.52 83.34 60.64
C VAL A 845 80.87 82.77 60.20
N PRO A 846 80.99 82.12 59.02
CA PRO A 846 82.27 81.62 58.52
C PRO A 846 83.28 82.77 58.33
N ASP A 847 84.26 82.87 59.22
CA ASP A 847 85.26 83.94 59.20
C ASP A 847 86.48 83.58 58.34
N ALA A 848 87.28 84.57 57.93
CA ALA A 848 88.35 84.36 56.94
C ALA A 848 89.58 83.58 57.45
N ASP A 849 89.61 83.20 58.73
CA ASP A 849 90.59 82.30 59.36
C ASP A 849 89.94 81.04 59.97
N GLU A 850 88.74 80.69 59.53
CA GLU A 850 88.02 79.46 59.89
C GLU A 850 88.01 78.45 58.73
N ASP A 851 88.53 77.25 58.97
CA ASP A 851 88.61 76.17 57.97
C ASP A 851 87.28 75.40 57.86
N GLY A 852 86.91 75.00 56.63
CA GLY A 852 85.82 74.04 56.39
C GLY A 852 86.12 72.65 56.96
N ILE A 853 85.07 71.86 57.23
CA ILE A 853 85.19 70.48 57.74
C ILE A 853 84.91 69.50 56.59
N PRO A 854 85.94 68.87 55.99
CA PRO A 854 85.79 67.96 54.86
C PRO A 854 85.42 66.53 55.30
N GLY A 855 84.66 65.82 54.47
CA GLY A 855 84.32 64.42 54.70
C GLY A 855 83.14 64.17 55.66
N VAL A 856 82.39 65.22 56.02
CA VAL A 856 81.15 65.12 56.81
C VAL A 856 80.04 64.56 55.92
N SER A 857 79.36 63.51 56.37
CA SER A 857 78.18 62.97 55.68
C SER A 857 76.94 63.74 56.09
N ILE A 858 76.14 64.12 55.10
CA ILE A 858 74.95 64.95 55.25
C ILE A 858 73.78 64.25 54.55
N SER A 859 72.72 64.00 55.30
CA SER A 859 71.45 63.44 54.80
C SER A 859 70.43 64.56 54.63
N LEU A 860 69.81 64.65 53.47
CA LEU A 860 68.57 65.39 53.30
C LEU A 860 67.41 64.46 53.65
N LEU A 861 66.57 64.84 54.59
CA LEU A 861 65.37 64.11 54.98
C LEU A 861 64.11 64.79 54.45
N ASP A 862 63.09 64.01 54.11
CA ASP A 862 61.73 64.51 53.84
C ASP A 862 60.95 64.83 55.14
N THR A 863 59.67 65.21 55.01
CA THR A 863 58.80 65.51 56.15
C THR A 863 58.40 64.30 57.01
N ASP A 864 58.49 63.09 56.47
CA ASP A 864 58.22 61.83 57.19
C ASP A 864 59.48 61.27 57.87
N GLY A 865 60.66 61.82 57.55
CA GLY A 865 61.96 61.45 58.08
C GLY A 865 62.70 60.39 57.27
N ASN A 866 62.29 60.10 56.03
CA ASN A 866 63.06 59.25 55.12
C ASN A 866 64.21 60.05 54.50
N VAL A 867 65.28 59.36 54.11
CA VAL A 867 66.44 60.00 53.45
C VAL A 867 66.13 60.21 51.97
N ALA A 868 65.91 61.46 51.57
CA ALA A 868 65.71 61.87 50.18
C ALA A 868 67.03 61.87 49.38
N ALA A 869 68.12 62.32 50.00
CA ALA A 869 69.45 62.34 49.38
C ALA A 869 70.57 62.27 50.43
N THR A 870 71.79 61.89 50.03
CA THR A 870 73.00 62.05 50.85
C THR A 870 74.15 62.64 50.05
N VAL A 871 74.95 63.47 50.70
CA VAL A 871 76.18 64.08 50.16
C VAL A 871 77.28 64.07 51.21
N VAL A 872 78.52 64.29 50.78
CA VAL A 872 79.68 64.39 51.67
C VAL A 872 80.39 65.72 51.40
N THR A 873 80.78 66.44 52.45
CA THR A 873 81.42 67.76 52.29
C THR A 873 82.76 67.69 51.55
N ASP A 874 82.98 68.66 50.66
CA ASP A 874 84.21 68.80 49.90
C ASP A 874 85.41 69.27 50.75
N ILE A 875 86.57 69.47 50.12
CA ILE A 875 87.80 69.85 50.83
C ILE A 875 87.72 71.20 51.56
N ASP A 876 86.81 72.07 51.11
CA ASP A 876 86.56 73.41 51.65
C ASP A 876 85.29 73.42 52.54
N GLY A 877 84.74 72.24 52.87
CA GLY A 877 83.59 72.05 53.76
C GLY A 877 82.22 72.19 53.11
N ASN A 878 82.14 72.35 51.78
CA ASN A 878 80.88 72.66 51.09
C ASN A 878 80.09 71.41 50.70
N TYR A 879 78.77 71.55 50.64
CA TYR A 879 77.85 70.53 50.15
C TYR A 879 76.72 71.16 49.32
N LEU A 880 76.17 70.39 48.39
CA LEU A 880 75.07 70.81 47.52
C LEU A 880 74.21 69.62 47.11
N PHE A 881 72.91 69.73 47.34
CA PHE A 881 71.86 68.94 46.72
C PHE A 881 71.33 69.72 45.51
N THR A 882 71.24 69.04 44.36
CA THR A 882 70.62 69.54 43.13
C THR A 882 69.39 68.70 42.80
N ASP A 883 68.61 69.14 41.80
CA ASP A 883 67.57 68.33 41.16
C ASP A 883 66.47 67.87 42.13
N LEU A 884 66.26 68.66 43.20
CA LEU A 884 65.17 68.49 44.16
C LEU A 884 63.88 69.05 43.60
N VAL A 885 62.74 68.50 44.01
CA VAL A 885 61.43 69.15 43.83
C VAL A 885 61.21 70.21 44.93
N PRO A 886 60.29 71.17 44.72
CA PRO A 886 59.76 72.01 45.80
C PRO A 886 59.21 71.17 46.96
N GLY A 887 59.28 71.68 48.18
CA GLY A 887 58.89 70.92 49.37
C GLY A 887 59.55 71.38 50.66
N THR A 888 59.37 70.64 51.75
CA THR A 888 60.04 70.90 53.03
C THR A 888 60.93 69.74 53.41
N TYR A 889 62.21 70.04 53.66
CA TYR A 889 63.25 69.07 53.97
C TYR A 889 63.94 69.40 55.30
N VAL A 890 64.54 68.39 55.92
CA VAL A 890 65.45 68.55 57.07
C VAL A 890 66.85 68.12 56.64
N VAL A 891 67.80 69.06 56.59
CA VAL A 891 69.22 68.71 56.44
C VAL A 891 69.73 68.17 57.76
N GLN A 892 70.42 67.03 57.75
CA GLN A 892 70.94 66.35 58.93
C GLN A 892 72.42 65.99 58.75
N ILE A 893 73.25 66.35 59.74
CA ILE A 893 74.66 65.96 59.85
C ILE A 893 74.77 64.57 60.51
N ASP A 894 75.53 63.66 59.92
CA ASP A 894 75.88 62.39 60.56
C ASP A 894 76.95 62.61 61.65
N ALA A 895 76.54 62.43 62.90
CA ALA A 895 77.38 62.58 64.09
C ALA A 895 78.63 61.69 64.06
N ASP A 896 78.57 60.48 63.47
CA ASP A 896 79.72 59.56 63.42
C ASP A 896 80.77 60.01 62.37
N THR A 897 80.49 61.06 61.58
CA THR A 897 81.45 61.69 60.64
C THR A 897 82.04 63.01 61.13
N ILE A 898 81.52 63.56 62.23
CA ILE A 898 82.10 64.72 62.92
C ILE A 898 83.20 64.23 63.89
N PRO A 899 84.39 64.86 63.92
CA PRO A 899 85.40 64.55 64.94
C PRO A 899 84.87 64.69 66.38
N ASP A 900 85.08 63.66 67.21
CA ASP A 900 84.70 63.52 68.65
C ASP A 900 84.89 64.78 69.54
N GLU A 901 85.74 65.70 69.11
CA GLU A 901 86.20 66.87 69.84
C GLU A 901 85.43 68.16 69.48
N LEU A 902 84.54 68.11 68.47
CA LEU A 902 83.72 69.23 68.01
C LEU A 902 82.29 69.19 68.57
N LEU A 903 81.70 70.36 68.77
CA LEU A 903 80.31 70.56 69.19
C LEU A 903 79.66 71.64 68.32
N PRO A 904 78.37 71.52 67.95
CA PRO A 904 77.69 72.52 67.14
C PRO A 904 77.55 73.85 67.87
N THR A 905 77.70 74.94 67.13
CA THR A 905 77.54 76.32 67.58
C THR A 905 76.55 77.12 66.74
N PHE A 906 76.32 76.72 65.49
CA PHE A 906 75.38 77.35 64.57
C PHE A 906 74.66 76.33 63.68
N ASP A 907 73.36 76.56 63.48
CA ASP A 907 72.53 76.04 62.40
C ASP A 907 71.54 77.12 61.95
N ARG A 908 70.88 76.90 60.80
CA ARG A 908 70.02 77.90 60.13
C ARG A 908 68.79 78.31 60.94
N ASP A 909 68.15 77.40 61.67
CA ASP A 909 66.95 77.71 62.48
C ASP A 909 67.27 78.23 63.90
N GLY A 910 68.53 78.17 64.32
CA GLY A 910 69.03 78.82 65.53
C GLY A 910 68.89 77.98 66.80
N SER A 911 68.98 76.65 66.67
CA SER A 911 68.88 75.66 67.74
C SER A 911 70.12 74.74 67.84
N PRO A 912 71.37 75.25 67.86
CA PRO A 912 72.63 74.53 67.63
C PRO A 912 72.65 73.03 67.97
N ASP A 913 72.23 72.21 67.01
CA ASP A 913 72.30 70.75 67.04
C ASP A 913 72.91 70.16 65.76
N LEU A 914 72.31 69.13 65.15
CA LEU A 914 72.82 68.45 63.94
C LEU A 914 71.76 68.41 62.83
N THR A 915 70.69 69.19 62.96
CA THR A 915 69.61 69.27 61.98
C THR A 915 69.22 70.71 61.67
N THR A 916 68.68 70.97 60.48
CA THR A 916 67.93 72.21 60.24
C THR A 916 66.86 72.04 59.16
N THR A 917 65.72 72.72 59.33
CA THR A 917 64.56 72.60 58.44
C THR A 917 64.53 73.71 57.38
N VAL A 918 64.29 73.35 56.12
CA VAL A 918 64.21 74.28 54.98
C VAL A 918 62.99 73.96 54.13
N THR A 919 62.15 74.96 53.86
CA THR A 919 61.10 74.90 52.83
C THR A 919 61.63 75.58 51.56
N LEU A 920 61.41 74.95 50.41
CA LEU A 920 61.80 75.36 49.07
C LEU A 920 60.53 75.49 48.19
N VAL A 921 60.48 76.50 47.33
CA VAL A 921 59.43 76.68 46.30
C VAL A 921 60.03 76.68 44.90
N GLY A 922 59.22 76.48 43.84
CA GLY A 922 59.70 76.41 42.45
C GLY A 922 60.75 77.46 42.08
N GLY A 923 61.89 77.00 41.57
CA GLY A 923 63.04 77.83 41.18
C GLY A 923 63.96 78.32 42.30
N ASP A 924 63.79 77.85 43.55
CA ASP A 924 64.66 78.24 44.68
C ASP A 924 66.13 77.76 44.55
N SER A 925 67.04 78.59 45.08
CA SER A 925 68.46 78.23 45.26
C SER A 925 68.94 78.69 46.64
N ILE A 926 68.79 77.80 47.62
CA ILE A 926 69.03 78.07 49.03
C ILE A 926 70.42 77.55 49.41
N LEU A 927 71.41 78.46 49.38
CA LEU A 927 72.82 78.13 49.60
C LEU A 927 73.34 78.49 51.01
N ASP A 928 72.43 78.76 51.96
CA ASP A 928 72.71 79.22 53.33
C ASP A 928 72.19 78.25 54.43
N ALA A 929 72.08 76.95 54.14
CA ALA A 929 71.84 75.89 55.13
C ALA A 929 73.11 75.52 55.93
N ASN A 930 73.69 76.52 56.58
CA ASN A 930 75.02 76.49 57.21
C ASN A 930 75.07 75.72 58.54
N PHE A 931 76.18 75.02 58.83
CA PHE A 931 76.46 74.37 60.13
C PHE A 931 77.86 74.70 60.67
N GLY A 932 77.94 75.38 61.83
CA GLY A 932 79.20 75.75 62.49
C GLY A 932 79.53 74.88 63.72
N PHE A 933 80.80 74.54 63.91
CA PHE A 933 81.28 73.65 64.98
C PHE A 933 82.54 74.14 65.71
N GLN A 934 82.58 74.04 67.05
CA GLN A 934 83.71 74.48 67.88
C GLN A 934 84.34 73.36 68.73
N VAL A 935 85.66 73.45 68.99
CA VAL A 935 86.44 72.48 69.77
C VAL A 935 86.11 72.52 71.28
N GLY A 936 85.60 71.40 71.81
CA GLY A 936 85.35 71.17 73.23
C GLY A 936 86.63 70.98 74.05
N LEU A 937 87.05 72.02 74.79
CA LEU A 937 88.29 72.00 75.57
C LEU A 937 88.37 70.87 76.63
N PRO A 938 89.44 70.04 76.64
CA PRO A 938 89.58 68.96 77.61
C PRO A 938 89.97 69.42 79.03
N TYR A 939 89.14 69.07 80.01
CA TYR A 939 89.47 68.89 81.45
C TYR A 939 90.19 70.04 82.21
N THR A 940 89.43 70.99 82.76
CA THR A 940 89.90 71.81 83.89
C THR A 940 89.88 71.02 85.21
N GLY A 941 90.94 70.26 85.52
CA GLY A 941 90.92 69.38 86.70
C GLY A 941 92.25 68.84 87.28
N PHE A 942 93.42 69.32 86.87
CA PHE A 942 94.70 68.77 87.34
C PHE A 942 95.11 69.20 88.76
N ASN A 943 95.66 68.26 89.55
CA ASN A 943 95.85 68.41 90.99
C ASN A 943 97.34 68.40 91.44
N ILE A 944 97.91 69.61 91.54
CA ILE A 944 99.01 70.05 92.43
C ILE A 944 100.41 69.38 92.36
N GLU A 945 100.56 68.05 92.28
CA GLU A 945 101.88 67.39 92.51
C GLU A 945 103.00 67.80 91.52
N GLN A 946 102.66 68.19 90.28
CA GLN A 946 103.68 68.63 89.31
C GLN A 946 103.97 70.15 89.30
N PHE A 947 103.22 70.96 90.07
CA PHE A 947 103.40 72.42 90.04
C PHE A 947 104.71 72.90 90.71
N LEU A 948 105.35 72.02 91.50
CA LEU A 948 106.61 72.28 92.19
C LEU A 948 107.81 72.49 91.26
N LEU A 949 107.77 72.04 90.00
CA LEU A 949 108.92 72.12 89.10
C LEU A 949 109.01 73.43 88.29
N LEU A 950 107.87 74.07 87.99
CA LEU A 950 107.84 75.32 87.21
C LEU A 950 107.68 76.58 88.07
N ALA A 951 107.09 76.48 89.26
CA ALA A 951 107.07 77.61 90.20
C ALA A 951 108.45 77.90 90.80
N LEU A 952 109.34 76.91 91.00
CA LEU A 952 110.65 77.14 91.66
C LEU A 952 111.65 77.97 90.81
N LEU A 953 111.31 78.34 89.56
CA LEU A 953 112.04 79.35 88.79
C LEU A 953 111.23 80.64 88.54
N ALA A 954 110.04 80.76 89.12
CA ALA A 954 109.15 81.92 89.02
C ALA A 954 108.36 82.20 90.32
N ILE A 955 108.96 81.96 91.50
CA ILE A 955 108.48 82.53 92.77
C ILE A 955 108.70 84.05 92.71
N LEU A 956 107.79 84.78 92.06
CA LEU A 956 107.65 86.24 92.08
C LEU A 956 106.34 86.68 91.34
N PHE A 957 105.18 86.68 92.03
CA PHE A 957 103.87 87.30 91.64
C PHE A 957 103.07 86.69 90.44
N GLY A 958 101.74 86.48 90.42
CA GLY A 958 100.68 86.38 91.47
C GLY A 958 99.19 86.54 91.02
N MET A 959 98.26 85.65 91.44
CA MET A 959 96.74 85.70 91.44
C MET A 959 95.96 85.57 90.08
N SER A 960 94.64 85.27 89.92
CA SER A 960 93.52 84.47 90.60
C SER A 960 92.15 84.74 89.87
N LEU A 961 90.98 84.04 89.96
CA LEU A 961 90.47 82.65 90.27
C LEU A 961 88.88 82.58 90.18
N VAL A 962 88.22 81.39 90.13
CA VAL A 962 86.74 81.05 90.34
C VAL A 962 85.79 81.07 89.09
N VAL A 963 84.58 80.43 88.99
CA VAL A 963 84.12 78.98 88.99
C VAL A 963 82.57 78.82 89.31
N LEU A 964 81.81 77.84 88.71
CA LEU A 964 80.49 77.16 89.06
C LEU A 964 79.40 77.11 87.91
N SER A 965 78.39 76.19 87.78
CA SER A 965 78.19 74.70 87.97
C SER A 965 76.71 74.18 87.71
N ARG A 966 76.50 72.90 87.26
CA ARG A 966 75.28 71.97 87.34
C ARG A 966 74.29 71.85 86.13
N ARG A 967 73.55 70.72 85.83
CA ARG A 967 73.69 69.22 85.98
C ARG A 967 72.45 68.37 85.46
N GLN A 968 72.64 67.35 84.57
CA GLN A 968 71.98 66.00 84.47
C GLN A 968 70.42 65.83 84.26
N HIS A 969 69.78 64.72 83.78
CA HIS A 969 70.15 63.28 83.60
C HIS A 969 69.24 62.39 82.63
N ARG A 970 69.89 61.46 81.88
CA ARG A 970 69.53 60.19 81.13
C ARG A 970 68.33 59.26 81.50
N VAL A 971 67.78 58.48 80.51
CA VAL A 971 67.27 57.05 80.56
C VAL A 971 66.99 56.43 79.15
N VAL A 972 66.94 55.09 78.98
CA VAL A 972 66.82 54.23 77.74
C VAL A 972 66.53 52.73 78.13
N PRO A 973 66.30 51.66 77.28
CA PRO A 973 66.11 51.46 75.80
C PRO A 973 64.97 50.41 75.38
N ALA A 974 65.07 49.76 74.18
CA ALA A 974 64.63 48.38 73.76
C ALA A 974 63.25 48.14 73.02
N SER A 975 63.03 47.14 72.13
CA SER A 975 63.92 46.25 71.29
C SER A 975 63.17 45.22 70.36
N VAL A 976 63.74 44.91 69.17
CA VAL A 976 63.77 43.60 68.42
C VAL A 976 62.50 42.98 67.78
N SER A 977 62.67 42.51 66.52
CA SER A 977 62.00 41.33 65.93
C SER A 977 62.97 40.55 65.01
N VAL A 978 62.66 39.30 64.66
CA VAL A 978 63.46 38.42 63.75
C VAL A 978 62.51 37.55 62.91
N ALA A 979 62.79 37.39 61.62
CA ALA A 979 62.08 36.49 60.70
C ALA A 979 63.00 35.37 60.17
N GLY A 980 62.41 34.30 59.62
CA GLY A 980 63.11 33.08 59.19
C GLY A 980 63.11 32.84 57.67
N SER A 981 64.04 31.98 57.23
CA SER A 981 64.13 31.39 55.87
C SER A 981 63.40 30.00 55.86
N PRO A 982 63.13 29.31 54.71
CA PRO A 982 64.13 29.02 53.66
C PRO A 982 63.66 28.86 52.18
N ALA A 983 64.65 28.80 51.27
CA ALA A 983 64.77 27.96 50.04
C ALA A 983 63.66 28.03 48.95
N THR A 984 63.88 28.49 47.69
CA THR A 984 64.78 27.98 46.59
C THR A 984 64.40 26.57 46.06
N PHE A 985 64.37 26.22 44.77
CA PHE A 985 64.69 26.90 43.48
C PHE A 985 64.20 26.04 42.29
N SER A 986 63.92 26.61 41.11
CA SER A 986 64.28 26.06 39.77
C SER A 986 63.92 27.07 38.67
N LEU A 987 64.62 27.06 37.54
CA LEU A 987 64.38 27.91 36.37
C LEU A 987 64.03 27.09 35.11
N ASP A 988 63.29 27.76 34.23
CA ASP A 988 63.34 27.83 32.76
C ASP A 988 63.60 26.55 31.93
N SER A 989 62.61 26.20 31.11
CA SER A 989 62.65 26.52 29.67
C SER A 989 61.24 26.62 29.10
#